data_AF-A0A9Q6A4S7-F1
#
_entry.id   AF-A0A9Q6A4S7-F1
#
_cell.length_a   1.000
_cell.length_b   1.000
_cell.length_c   1.000
_cell.angle_alpha   90.00
_cell.angle_beta   90.00
_cell.angle_gamma   90.00
#
_symmetry.space_group_name_H-M   'P 1'
#
loop_
_entity.id
_entity.type
_entity.pdbx_description
1 polymer ?
#
loop_
_entity_poly.entity_id
_entity_poly.type
_entity_poly.pdbx_seq_one_letter_code
_entity_poly.pdbx_strand_id
1 'polypeptide(L)'
;MSLHAVSEFNIKQKIPDMNYYFISGGLPSNYGGLTKSLLLRSKLFGEECNRKTFFLTFRFDLELASKKQDLYKNGKIDEKYTSVINLYDDFLSVKTNGKRSYEEKLGLEQIKKQAGMGKFAKTVSRLFGKRNSEISVTYYADGKTIRYVDYWNDKSQLIKREEYTKNGGLALVTHYDVQLNKMFLQEYINDKNQVYLDKHYVWNSEEKDIQFSHFTWYSLEGEKKVKDESELRQFWIDYLQNENDVPKLFLVDSRPQDKHVFKVKKSPSTYYGAIIHNKHYGNNKYQIKGRYKEVFSQMYNLDAIFFITEEQIDDFRLISGDQETFFFTPHTIDKPLNPNVLNVPSAKYKAVIISRLASMKNLTHAVKAFSLVVKEIPEAKLDIFGSGEDFEKIKKEIEEHKLQNNVFLKGYTNNPDLEFQKAWLTISTSHFEGFGLSNMEALSNGCPVVTYDYDYGARSLVSDGVNGYVIEQYNIEKLAEGIITLMRDEKTHQEFSEQAFKMAEKYSRSNYIGNWGYALNRMIEVREEKAMLSKKIGKKELPISSYTKDEDEIELELDPHTQEDLIKQISLVGLDRKNKAEMINIPLLNDSHFRIDLKKDINIEKIAANKTQVIDFYIRFIGTNHIKIMRRVSSEEIKFDRNHVMTDLGYCIEPYTTVKGNFSWKLTELKEG
;
A
#
# COMPACT_ATOMS: atom_id res chain seq x y z
N MET A 1 0.60 25.66 8.89
CA MET A 1 2.06 25.72 9.10
C MET A 1 2.72 24.91 8.01
N SER A 2 3.64 25.50 7.24
CA SER A 2 4.49 24.70 6.35
C SER A 2 5.28 23.71 7.20
N LEU A 3 5.33 22.43 6.80
CA LEU A 3 6.09 21.38 7.49
C LEU A 3 7.60 21.69 7.61
N HIS A 4 8.09 22.70 6.90
CA HIS A 4 9.42 23.30 7.12
C HIS A 4 9.65 23.88 8.53
N ALA A 5 8.61 24.14 9.33
CA ALA A 5 8.78 24.56 10.73
C ALA A 5 9.16 23.39 11.69
N VAL A 6 9.16 22.15 11.21
CA VAL A 6 9.51 20.96 12.03
C VAL A 6 11.03 20.84 12.23
N SER A 7 11.86 21.57 11.48
CA SER A 7 13.32 21.56 11.71
C SER A 7 13.77 22.27 12.99
N GLU A 8 12.94 23.14 13.56
CA GLU A 8 13.31 23.94 14.76
C GLU A 8 12.73 23.41 16.08
N PHE A 9 11.74 22.51 16.06
CA PHE A 9 11.23 21.84 17.27
C PHE A 9 11.85 20.45 17.44
N ASN A 10 13.15 20.44 17.71
CA ASN A 10 13.95 19.23 17.91
C ASN A 10 13.77 18.61 19.31
N ILE A 11 12.53 18.48 19.79
CA ILE A 11 12.22 17.47 20.81
C ILE A 11 11.96 16.20 20.02
N LYS A 12 12.97 15.34 19.88
CA LYS A 12 12.79 13.98 19.32
C LYS A 12 11.77 13.26 20.19
N GLN A 13 10.50 13.33 19.79
CA GLN A 13 9.44 12.63 20.46
C GLN A 13 9.67 11.13 20.26
N LYS A 14 9.61 10.37 21.35
CA LYS A 14 9.72 8.91 21.27
C LYS A 14 8.49 8.35 20.57
N ILE A 15 8.68 7.22 19.89
CA ILE A 15 7.55 6.42 19.41
C ILE A 15 6.70 6.00 20.64
N PRO A 16 5.38 6.21 20.63
CA PRO A 16 4.51 5.85 21.74
C PRO A 16 4.59 4.35 22.10
N ASP A 17 4.44 3.99 23.38
CA ASP A 17 4.37 2.58 23.76
C ASP A 17 3.00 1.98 23.36
N MET A 18 2.99 1.20 22.27
CA MET A 18 1.80 0.55 21.72
C MET A 18 2.14 -0.82 21.13
N ASN A 19 1.13 -1.65 20.90
CA ASN A 19 1.28 -2.82 20.03
C ASN A 19 1.12 -2.40 18.56
N TYR A 20 2.17 -2.61 17.77
CA TYR A 20 2.19 -2.26 16.35
C TYR A 20 1.93 -3.48 15.47
N TYR A 21 0.91 -3.39 14.62
CA TYR A 21 0.51 -4.43 13.67
C TYR A 21 0.71 -3.91 12.24
N PHE A 22 1.76 -4.37 11.55
CA PHE A 22 2.05 -4.03 10.16
C PHE A 22 1.40 -5.03 9.21
N ILE A 23 0.62 -4.55 8.23
CA ILE A 23 -0.25 -5.41 7.42
C ILE A 23 0.07 -5.27 5.92
N SER A 24 0.65 -6.32 5.33
CA SER A 24 0.98 -6.38 3.89
C SER A 24 0.13 -7.41 3.10
N GLY A 25 -0.54 -8.33 3.81
CA GLY A 25 -1.37 -9.40 3.25
C GLY A 25 -0.69 -10.76 3.14
N GLY A 26 0.64 -10.81 2.97
CA GLY A 26 1.40 -12.06 2.86
C GLY A 26 2.91 -11.82 2.95
N LEU A 27 3.68 -12.86 3.24
CA LEU A 27 5.14 -12.80 3.07
C LEU A 27 5.47 -12.97 1.58
N PRO A 28 6.13 -12.01 0.93
CA PRO A 28 6.49 -12.15 -0.48
C PRO A 28 7.61 -13.18 -0.65
N SER A 29 7.55 -13.93 -1.75
CA SER A 29 8.60 -14.87 -2.15
C SER A 29 9.88 -14.17 -2.63
N ASN A 30 9.76 -12.97 -3.22
CA ASN A 30 10.87 -12.15 -3.69
C ASN A 30 10.98 -10.85 -2.88
N TYR A 31 12.17 -10.56 -2.36
CA TYR A 31 12.46 -9.40 -1.51
C TYR A 31 12.80 -8.15 -2.33
N GLY A 32 11.77 -7.38 -2.68
CA GLY A 32 11.94 -6.04 -3.26
C GLY A 32 12.25 -4.97 -2.22
N GLY A 33 12.66 -3.77 -2.67
CA GLY A 33 12.98 -2.64 -1.79
C GLY A 33 11.85 -2.23 -0.84
N LEU A 34 10.59 -2.35 -1.29
CA LEU A 34 9.42 -2.08 -0.45
C LEU A 34 9.36 -3.04 0.75
N THR A 35 9.37 -4.36 0.52
CA THR A 35 9.34 -5.36 1.59
C THR A 35 10.47 -5.19 2.59
N LYS A 36 11.69 -4.91 2.12
CA LYS A 36 12.85 -4.62 2.97
C LYS A 36 12.55 -3.42 3.88
N SER A 37 11.98 -2.35 3.32
CA SER A 37 11.61 -1.15 4.07
C SER A 37 10.51 -1.40 5.11
N LEU A 38 9.52 -2.23 4.80
CA LEU A 38 8.45 -2.60 5.74
C LEU A 38 8.99 -3.37 6.95
N LEU A 39 9.86 -4.35 6.72
CA LEU A 39 10.44 -5.17 7.80
C LEU A 39 11.45 -4.38 8.63
N LEU A 40 12.21 -3.49 7.97
CA LEU A 40 13.08 -2.55 8.67
C LEU A 40 12.27 -1.64 9.61
N ARG A 41 11.13 -1.10 9.17
CA ARG A 41 10.25 -0.34 10.06
C ARG A 41 9.81 -1.15 11.27
N SER A 42 9.37 -2.39 11.05
CA SER A 42 8.94 -3.30 12.13
C SER A 42 10.04 -3.49 13.17
N LYS A 43 11.27 -3.75 12.71
CA LYS A 43 12.45 -3.86 13.56
C LYS A 43 12.71 -2.56 14.34
N LEU A 44 12.79 -1.42 13.65
CA LEU A 44 13.12 -0.13 14.26
C LEU A 44 12.09 0.28 15.31
N PHE A 45 10.80 0.08 15.05
CA PHE A 45 9.75 0.35 16.05
C PHE A 45 9.94 -0.53 17.30
N GLY A 46 10.25 -1.81 17.10
CA GLY A 46 10.48 -2.72 18.22
C GLY A 46 11.73 -2.38 19.01
N GLU A 47 12.79 -1.90 18.36
CA GLU A 47 14.01 -1.41 19.02
C GLU A 47 13.71 -0.17 19.87
N GLU A 48 13.04 0.84 19.31
CA GLU A 48 12.74 2.09 20.02
C GLU A 48 11.77 1.89 21.19
N CYS A 49 10.79 0.99 21.05
CA CYS A 49 9.85 0.67 22.12
C CYS A 49 10.35 -0.42 23.08
N ASN A 50 11.48 -1.06 22.77
CA ASN A 50 11.98 -2.27 23.42
C ASN A 50 10.89 -3.35 23.59
N ARG A 51 10.09 -3.58 22.53
CA ARG A 51 8.99 -4.56 22.51
C ARG A 51 8.89 -5.22 21.13
N LYS A 52 8.30 -6.42 21.07
CA LYS A 52 7.96 -7.05 19.79
C LYS A 52 6.84 -6.29 19.07
N THR A 53 7.04 -6.10 17.77
CA THR A 53 6.04 -5.69 16.80
C THR A 53 5.50 -6.90 16.05
N PHE A 54 4.34 -6.75 15.40
CA PHE A 54 3.65 -7.84 14.72
C PHE A 54 3.52 -7.56 13.22
N PHE A 55 3.97 -8.48 12.39
CA PHE A 55 3.81 -8.43 10.94
C PHE A 55 2.74 -9.43 10.50
N LEU A 56 1.59 -8.92 10.05
CA LEU A 56 0.38 -9.70 9.83
C LEU A 56 0.24 -10.12 8.38
N THR A 57 -0.04 -11.40 8.22
CA THR A 57 -0.29 -12.03 6.93
C THR A 57 -1.64 -12.74 6.92
N PHE A 58 -2.39 -12.62 5.83
CA PHE A 58 -3.76 -13.12 5.74
C PHE A 58 -3.92 -14.26 4.75
N ARG A 59 -2.89 -14.59 3.97
CA ARG A 59 -2.94 -15.68 2.98
C ARG A 59 -2.49 -16.98 3.63
N PHE A 60 -3.22 -18.05 3.33
CA PHE A 60 -2.74 -19.40 3.58
C PHE A 60 -1.49 -19.65 2.73
N ASP A 61 -0.45 -20.21 3.34
CA ASP A 61 0.84 -20.45 2.70
C ASP A 61 1.48 -21.71 3.27
N LEU A 62 1.45 -22.80 2.48
CA LEU A 62 2.03 -24.11 2.82
C LEU A 62 3.51 -24.04 3.20
N GLU A 63 4.20 -22.98 2.79
CA GLU A 63 5.64 -22.80 2.99
C GLU A 63 5.96 -21.70 4.02
N LEU A 64 4.96 -21.14 4.72
CA LEU A 64 5.14 -19.99 5.61
C LEU A 64 6.23 -20.22 6.66
N ALA A 65 6.19 -21.36 7.36
CA ALA A 65 7.17 -21.69 8.40
C ALA A 65 8.62 -21.70 7.85
N SER A 66 8.82 -22.31 6.68
CA SER A 66 10.12 -22.36 6.03
C SER A 66 10.59 -20.98 5.55
N LYS A 67 9.67 -20.19 4.96
CA LYS A 67 9.94 -18.80 4.55
C LYS A 67 10.34 -17.96 5.75
N LYS A 68 9.59 -18.02 6.87
CA LYS A 68 9.94 -17.33 8.12
C LYS A 68 11.36 -17.70 8.57
N GLN A 69 11.68 -18.99 8.62
CA GLN A 69 12.99 -19.46 9.04
C GLN A 69 14.12 -18.93 8.14
N ASP A 70 13.93 -18.96 6.81
CA ASP A 70 14.92 -18.43 5.88
C ASP A 70 15.15 -16.93 6.07
N LEU A 71 14.09 -16.17 6.42
CA LEU A 71 14.19 -14.74 6.66
C LEU A 71 14.91 -14.39 7.94
N TYR A 72 14.70 -15.17 8.99
CA TYR A 72 15.43 -15.02 10.25
C TYR A 72 16.91 -15.40 10.07
N LYS A 73 17.20 -16.53 9.43
CA LYS A 73 18.58 -16.99 9.14
C LYS A 73 19.37 -15.98 8.31
N ASN A 74 18.72 -15.31 7.36
CA ASN A 74 19.36 -14.32 6.49
C ASN A 74 19.34 -12.89 7.07
N GLY A 75 18.96 -12.72 8.34
CA GLY A 75 18.91 -11.41 9.02
C GLY A 75 17.94 -10.41 8.39
N LYS A 76 16.95 -10.87 7.62
CA LYS A 76 15.94 -10.01 6.96
C LYS A 76 14.81 -9.64 7.92
N ILE A 77 14.62 -10.42 8.97
CA ILE A 77 13.72 -10.14 10.08
C ILE A 77 14.49 -10.39 11.37
N ASP A 78 14.33 -9.49 12.33
CA ASP A 78 14.89 -9.62 13.67
C ASP A 78 13.87 -10.29 14.59
N GLU A 79 14.09 -11.56 14.99
CA GLU A 79 13.19 -12.32 15.87
C GLU A 79 13.00 -11.68 17.25
N LYS A 80 13.94 -10.84 17.69
CA LYS A 80 13.85 -10.13 18.97
C LYS A 80 12.74 -9.08 18.92
N TYR A 81 12.60 -8.39 17.79
CA TYR A 81 11.75 -7.20 17.66
C TYR A 81 10.56 -7.36 16.70
N THR A 82 10.54 -8.39 15.86
CA THR A 82 9.49 -8.60 14.86
C THR A 82 8.97 -10.03 14.93
N SER A 83 7.66 -10.17 15.16
CA SER A 83 6.93 -11.43 15.09
C SER A 83 6.05 -11.47 13.84
N VAL A 84 6.29 -12.42 12.94
CA VAL A 84 5.37 -12.66 11.81
C VAL A 84 4.25 -13.59 12.26
N ILE A 85 2.99 -13.13 12.16
CA ILE A 85 1.80 -13.93 12.47
C ILE A 85 0.86 -14.04 11.27
N ASN A 86 0.11 -15.13 11.18
CA ASN A 86 -0.76 -15.49 10.07
C ASN A 86 -2.18 -15.88 10.50
N LEU A 87 -3.17 -15.47 9.71
CA LEU A 87 -4.58 -15.76 9.96
C LEU A 87 -4.87 -17.24 10.16
N TYR A 88 -4.30 -18.09 9.29
CA TYR A 88 -4.57 -19.52 9.29
C TYR A 88 -3.80 -20.20 10.42
N ASP A 89 -2.51 -19.90 10.56
CA ASP A 89 -1.61 -20.63 11.45
C ASP A 89 -1.67 -20.16 12.92
N ASP A 90 -1.92 -18.87 13.16
CA ASP A 90 -1.86 -18.27 14.51
C ASP A 90 -3.24 -17.91 15.08
N PHE A 91 -4.32 -17.97 14.27
CA PHE A 91 -5.68 -17.68 14.72
C PHE A 91 -6.67 -18.81 14.44
N LEU A 92 -6.97 -19.10 13.17
CA LEU A 92 -8.03 -20.06 12.82
C LEU A 92 -7.71 -21.48 13.31
N SER A 93 -6.46 -21.92 13.18
CA SER A 93 -5.98 -23.24 13.63
C SER A 93 -5.86 -23.38 15.15
N VAL A 94 -5.66 -22.26 15.86
CA VAL A 94 -5.46 -22.20 17.32
C VAL A 94 -6.79 -22.05 18.04
N LYS A 95 -7.70 -21.24 17.50
CA LYS A 95 -9.02 -20.94 18.06
C LYS A 95 -10.09 -21.87 17.47
N THR A 96 -9.82 -23.17 17.49
CA THR A 96 -10.68 -24.22 16.91
C THR A 96 -10.93 -25.37 17.88
N ASN A 97 -12.14 -25.96 17.83
CA ASN A 97 -12.43 -27.26 18.43
C ASN A 97 -12.15 -28.42 17.45
N GLY A 98 -11.91 -28.10 16.17
CA GLY A 98 -11.81 -29.05 15.08
C GLY A 98 -13.16 -29.68 14.70
N LYS A 99 -13.33 -30.01 13.42
CA LYS A 99 -14.43 -30.83 12.89
C LYS A 99 -14.24 -32.30 13.25
N ARG A 100 -13.02 -32.78 13.00
CA ARG A 100 -12.56 -34.16 13.18
C ARG A 100 -11.03 -34.21 13.10
N SER A 101 -10.45 -35.27 13.64
CA SER A 101 -9.06 -35.64 13.35
C SER A 101 -8.98 -36.27 11.96
N TYR A 102 -7.94 -35.94 11.21
CA TYR A 102 -7.67 -36.53 9.91
C TYR A 102 -6.82 -37.79 10.10
N GLU A 103 -7.43 -38.95 9.88
CA GLU A 103 -6.80 -40.27 10.01
C GLU A 103 -6.70 -40.97 8.64
N GLU A 104 -5.94 -40.42 7.71
CA GLU A 104 -5.42 -41.19 6.57
C GLU A 104 -3.90 -41.08 6.55
N LYS A 105 -3.26 -42.04 7.24
CA LYS A 105 -1.81 -42.25 7.19
C LYS A 105 -1.51 -43.28 6.10
N LEU A 106 -1.21 -42.84 4.89
CA LEU A 106 -0.11 -43.50 4.19
C LEU A 106 1.16 -42.96 4.85
N GLY A 107 1.78 -43.77 5.71
CA GLY A 107 3.03 -43.36 6.33
C GLY A 107 4.05 -43.02 5.23
N LEU A 108 4.73 -41.87 5.33
CA LEU A 108 5.84 -41.49 4.44
C LEU A 108 6.83 -42.64 4.23
N GLU A 109 7.07 -43.45 5.27
CA GLU A 109 7.86 -44.69 5.21
C GLU A 109 7.23 -45.76 4.31
N GLN A 110 5.91 -45.99 4.36
CA GLN A 110 5.21 -46.95 3.49
C GLN A 110 5.25 -46.52 2.02
N ILE A 111 5.01 -45.23 1.74
CA ILE A 111 5.13 -44.66 0.38
C ILE A 111 6.59 -44.81 -0.12
N LYS A 112 7.58 -44.45 0.69
CA LYS A 112 9.01 -44.55 0.35
C LYS A 112 9.49 -45.99 0.16
N LYS A 113 9.04 -46.93 1.00
CA LYS A 113 9.40 -48.37 0.90
C LYS A 113 8.95 -48.99 -0.42
N GLN A 114 7.83 -48.51 -0.98
CA GLN A 114 7.25 -49.05 -2.21
C GLN A 114 7.62 -48.27 -3.48
N ALA A 115 8.00 -46.99 -3.36
CA ALA A 115 8.39 -46.17 -4.51
C ALA A 115 9.78 -46.48 -5.10
N GLY A 116 10.62 -47.28 -4.42
CA GLY A 116 11.85 -47.90 -4.97
C GLY A 116 12.87 -46.96 -5.63
N MET A 117 13.98 -46.72 -4.93
CA MET A 117 15.23 -46.05 -5.35
C MET A 117 15.33 -45.59 -6.83
N GLY A 118 15.44 -44.27 -7.05
CA GLY A 118 16.05 -43.71 -8.28
C GLY A 118 15.20 -42.72 -9.09
N LYS A 119 15.66 -41.46 -9.08
CA LYS A 119 15.47 -40.30 -9.98
C LYS A 119 14.10 -40.05 -10.65
N PHE A 120 13.57 -38.86 -10.30
CA PHE A 120 12.71 -37.93 -11.07
C PHE A 120 11.42 -38.50 -11.69
N ALA A 121 10.29 -38.02 -11.16
CA ALA A 121 8.92 -38.23 -11.66
C ALA A 121 8.52 -39.71 -11.89
N LYS A 122 8.37 -40.48 -10.79
CA LYS A 122 7.61 -41.72 -10.85
C LYS A 122 6.18 -41.48 -10.35
N THR A 123 5.22 -41.46 -11.26
CA THR A 123 3.84 -41.90 -10.96
C THR A 123 3.96 -43.28 -10.29
N VAL A 124 3.59 -43.40 -9.01
CA VAL A 124 3.63 -44.68 -8.31
C VAL A 124 2.36 -45.44 -8.65
N SER A 125 2.32 -46.02 -9.85
CA SER A 125 1.27 -46.97 -10.19
C SER A 125 1.49 -48.28 -9.42
N ARG A 126 0.47 -48.68 -8.66
CA ARG A 126 0.29 -49.94 -7.91
C ARG A 126 0.80 -49.95 -6.47
N LEU A 127 -0.10 -49.55 -5.58
CA LEU A 127 0.04 -49.78 -4.15
C LEU A 127 -0.97 -50.83 -3.61
N PHE A 128 -1.95 -51.29 -4.39
CA PHE A 128 -2.87 -52.35 -3.94
C PHE A 128 -3.08 -53.46 -4.99
N GLY A 129 -2.64 -54.67 -4.62
CA GLY A 129 -2.87 -55.91 -5.34
C GLY A 129 -4.33 -56.37 -5.22
N LYS A 130 -5.21 -55.68 -5.94
CA LYS A 130 -6.50 -56.09 -6.52
C LYS A 130 -7.18 -54.79 -6.94
N ARG A 131 -7.60 -54.72 -8.21
CA ARG A 131 -8.19 -53.55 -8.90
C ARG A 131 -8.88 -52.60 -7.91
N ASN A 132 -8.30 -51.43 -7.65
CA ASN A 132 -8.96 -50.13 -7.70
C ASN A 132 -8.13 -49.01 -7.01
N SER A 133 -8.02 -47.84 -7.64
CA SER A 133 -7.26 -46.61 -7.30
C SER A 133 -5.73 -46.55 -7.58
N GLU A 134 -5.31 -45.46 -8.26
CA GLU A 134 -3.91 -45.10 -8.54
C GLU A 134 -3.52 -43.90 -7.67
N ILE A 135 -2.26 -43.82 -7.23
CA ILE A 135 -1.73 -42.70 -6.42
C ILE A 135 -0.52 -42.09 -7.13
N SER A 136 -0.47 -40.76 -7.23
CA SER A 136 0.74 -40.06 -7.72
C SER A 136 1.28 -39.11 -6.67
N VAL A 137 2.61 -39.12 -6.48
CA VAL A 137 3.30 -38.33 -5.47
C VAL A 137 4.19 -37.30 -6.14
N THR A 138 4.05 -36.03 -5.75
CA THR A 138 4.91 -34.94 -6.20
C THR A 138 5.75 -34.44 -5.04
N TYR A 139 7.04 -34.20 -5.29
CA TYR A 139 7.99 -33.74 -4.29
C TYR A 139 8.30 -32.25 -4.47
N TYR A 140 8.78 -31.61 -3.41
CA TYR A 140 9.45 -30.31 -3.50
C TYR A 140 10.75 -30.44 -4.30
N ALA A 141 11.36 -29.28 -4.63
CA ALA A 141 12.62 -29.22 -5.39
C ALA A 141 13.79 -29.96 -4.73
N ASP A 142 13.71 -30.27 -3.43
CA ASP A 142 14.69 -31.10 -2.73
C ASP A 142 14.65 -32.60 -3.12
N GLY A 143 13.59 -33.03 -3.82
CA GLY A 143 13.35 -34.41 -4.24
C GLY A 143 13.09 -35.39 -3.09
N LYS A 144 12.92 -34.92 -1.85
CA LYS A 144 12.80 -35.75 -0.65
C LYS A 144 11.50 -35.50 0.11
N THR A 145 11.03 -34.25 0.12
CA THR A 145 9.85 -33.84 0.85
C THR A 145 8.64 -33.91 -0.06
N ILE A 146 7.58 -34.59 0.36
CA ILE A 146 6.34 -34.65 -0.41
C ILE A 146 5.71 -33.25 -0.41
N ARG A 147 5.33 -32.78 -1.59
CA ARG A 147 4.55 -31.55 -1.79
C ARG A 147 3.06 -31.85 -1.85
N TYR A 148 2.67 -32.85 -2.65
CA TYR A 148 1.29 -33.32 -2.67
C TYR A 148 1.17 -34.78 -3.14
N VAL A 149 0.05 -35.40 -2.77
CA VAL A 149 -0.35 -36.76 -3.16
C VAL A 149 -1.74 -36.69 -3.80
N ASP A 150 -1.86 -37.21 -5.01
CA ASP A 150 -3.12 -37.30 -5.75
C ASP A 150 -3.65 -38.73 -5.70
N TYR A 151 -4.96 -38.85 -5.47
CA TYR A 151 -5.70 -40.09 -5.40
C TYR A 151 -6.67 -40.16 -6.58
N TRP A 152 -6.50 -41.18 -7.42
CA TRP A 152 -7.25 -41.36 -8.66
C TRP A 152 -8.17 -42.59 -8.56
N ASN A 153 -9.34 -42.54 -9.18
CA ASN A 153 -10.20 -43.73 -9.31
C ASN A 153 -9.75 -44.63 -10.49
N ASP A 154 -10.47 -45.74 -10.69
CA ASP A 154 -10.15 -46.75 -11.71
C ASP A 154 -10.33 -46.27 -13.14
N LYS A 155 -10.97 -45.12 -13.30
CA LYS A 155 -11.18 -44.42 -14.57
C LYS A 155 -10.18 -43.28 -14.76
N SER A 156 -9.13 -43.24 -13.95
CA SER A 156 -8.10 -42.18 -13.96
C SER A 156 -8.67 -40.77 -13.73
N GLN A 157 -9.72 -40.66 -12.91
CA GLN A 157 -10.29 -39.37 -12.49
C GLN A 157 -9.79 -39.02 -11.09
N LEU A 158 -9.37 -37.76 -10.89
CA LEU A 158 -8.88 -37.28 -9.61
C LEU A 158 -10.04 -37.22 -8.60
N ILE A 159 -9.85 -37.85 -7.46
CA ILE A 159 -10.84 -37.88 -6.36
C ILE A 159 -10.45 -36.87 -5.29
N LYS A 160 -9.16 -36.85 -4.94
CA LYS A 160 -8.64 -36.12 -3.78
C LYS A 160 -7.17 -35.77 -3.98
N ARG A 161 -6.75 -34.61 -3.48
CA ARG A 161 -5.35 -34.19 -3.35
C ARG A 161 -5.04 -33.86 -1.90
N GLU A 162 -3.98 -34.42 -1.36
CA GLU A 162 -3.40 -34.06 -0.06
C GLU A 162 -2.14 -33.21 -0.28
N GLU A 163 -2.06 -32.02 0.32
CA GLU A 163 -0.92 -31.11 0.21
C GLU A 163 -0.20 -30.96 1.55
N TYR A 164 1.13 -31.04 1.49
CA TYR A 164 2.00 -31.13 2.65
C TYR A 164 2.93 -29.91 2.70
N THR A 165 3.17 -29.43 3.92
CA THR A 165 4.17 -28.39 4.21
C THR A 165 5.58 -28.91 3.90
N LYS A 166 6.54 -27.99 3.76
CA LYS A 166 7.96 -28.34 3.57
C LYS A 166 8.58 -29.08 4.77
N ASN A 167 7.91 -29.07 5.92
CA ASN A 167 8.31 -29.84 7.10
C ASN A 167 7.63 -31.22 7.17
N GLY A 168 6.81 -31.59 6.17
CA GLY A 168 6.17 -32.88 6.04
C GLY A 168 4.81 -33.02 6.74
N GLY A 169 4.29 -31.96 7.37
CA GLY A 169 2.95 -31.96 7.95
C GLY A 169 1.87 -31.79 6.88
N LEU A 170 0.79 -32.58 6.94
CA LEU A 170 -0.40 -32.42 6.10
C LEU A 170 -1.12 -31.13 6.48
N ALA A 171 -1.45 -30.28 5.50
CA ALA A 171 -2.03 -28.97 5.77
C ALA A 171 -3.32 -28.67 4.99
N LEU A 172 -3.54 -29.34 3.85
CA LEU A 172 -4.72 -29.09 3.01
C LEU A 172 -5.13 -30.37 2.29
N VAL A 173 -6.44 -30.63 2.26
CA VAL A 173 -7.03 -31.73 1.48
C VAL A 173 -8.10 -31.16 0.56
N THR A 174 -7.94 -31.36 -0.75
CA THR A 174 -8.90 -30.91 -1.76
C THR A 174 -9.66 -32.12 -2.32
N HIS A 175 -10.98 -32.06 -2.30
CA HIS A 175 -11.88 -33.10 -2.80
C HIS A 175 -12.52 -32.68 -4.13
N TYR A 176 -12.64 -33.64 -5.06
CA TYR A 176 -13.07 -33.42 -6.43
C TYR A 176 -14.35 -34.20 -6.76
N ASP A 177 -15.23 -33.54 -7.51
CA ASP A 177 -16.33 -34.21 -8.19
C ASP A 177 -15.74 -34.90 -9.43
N VAL A 178 -15.79 -36.22 -9.44
CA VAL A 178 -15.19 -37.05 -10.50
C VAL A 178 -15.89 -36.90 -11.86
N GLN A 179 -17.17 -36.50 -11.89
CA GLN A 179 -17.91 -36.33 -13.13
C GLN A 179 -17.59 -34.98 -13.77
N LEU A 180 -17.52 -33.92 -12.96
CA LEU A 180 -17.22 -32.57 -13.42
C LEU A 180 -15.72 -32.31 -13.54
N ASN A 181 -14.88 -33.12 -12.89
CA ASN A 181 -13.45 -32.91 -12.70
C ASN A 181 -13.15 -31.52 -12.09
N LYS A 182 -13.92 -31.15 -11.07
CA LYS A 182 -13.84 -29.86 -10.38
C LYS A 182 -13.83 -30.06 -8.87
N MET A 183 -13.08 -29.23 -8.15
CA MET A 183 -13.07 -29.27 -6.69
C MET A 183 -14.41 -28.79 -6.11
N PHE A 184 -14.89 -29.43 -5.05
CA PHE A 184 -16.09 -29.00 -4.33
C PHE A 184 -15.83 -28.64 -2.85
N LEU A 185 -14.72 -29.13 -2.29
CA LEU A 185 -14.36 -28.92 -0.88
C LEU A 185 -12.85 -28.87 -0.70
N GLN A 186 -12.39 -27.95 0.14
CA GLN A 186 -11.04 -27.97 0.70
C GLN A 186 -11.10 -27.98 2.23
N GLU A 187 -10.40 -28.92 2.87
CA GLU A 187 -10.30 -29.05 4.32
C GLU A 187 -8.88 -28.63 4.77
N TYR A 188 -8.80 -27.61 5.63
CA TYR A 188 -7.54 -27.11 6.17
C TYR A 188 -7.23 -27.80 7.49
N ILE A 189 -6.00 -28.27 7.64
CA ILE A 189 -5.58 -29.16 8.71
C ILE A 189 -4.46 -28.49 9.53
N ASN A 190 -4.58 -28.54 10.86
CA ASN A 190 -3.56 -28.00 11.77
C ASN A 190 -2.49 -29.05 12.12
N ASP A 191 -1.48 -28.64 12.89
CA ASP A 191 -0.37 -29.50 13.36
C ASP A 191 -0.80 -30.65 14.27
N LYS A 192 -2.00 -30.58 14.85
CA LYS A 192 -2.67 -31.65 15.62
C LYS A 192 -3.48 -32.60 14.73
N ASN A 193 -3.36 -32.49 13.41
CA ASN A 193 -4.16 -33.21 12.40
C ASN A 193 -5.67 -32.96 12.51
N GLN A 194 -6.11 -31.83 13.06
CA GLN A 194 -7.53 -31.49 13.14
C GLN A 194 -7.93 -30.64 11.93
N VAL A 195 -9.04 -31.00 11.30
CA VAL A 195 -9.69 -30.15 10.29
C VAL A 195 -10.31 -28.96 11.00
N TYR A 196 -9.79 -27.75 10.79
CA TYR A 196 -10.25 -26.55 11.51
C TYR A 196 -11.07 -25.59 10.64
N LEU A 197 -10.96 -25.69 9.33
CA LEU A 197 -11.65 -24.83 8.38
C LEU A 197 -11.98 -25.61 7.10
N ASP A 198 -13.21 -25.50 6.63
CA ASP A 198 -13.62 -25.97 5.31
C ASP A 198 -13.83 -24.78 4.37
N LYS A 199 -13.48 -24.94 3.08
CA LYS A 199 -13.79 -24.00 2.00
C LYS A 199 -14.62 -24.73 0.95
N HIS A 200 -15.86 -24.30 0.77
CA HIS A 200 -16.85 -24.97 -0.08
C HIS A 200 -16.98 -24.29 -1.44
N TYR A 201 -17.22 -25.10 -2.47
CA TYR A 201 -17.49 -24.66 -3.83
C TYR A 201 -18.79 -25.28 -4.35
N VAL A 202 -19.49 -24.54 -5.21
CA VAL A 202 -20.73 -24.97 -5.85
C VAL A 202 -20.63 -24.79 -7.36
N TRP A 203 -21.27 -25.67 -8.12
CA TRP A 203 -21.32 -25.55 -9.57
C TRP A 203 -22.24 -24.41 -9.99
N ASN A 204 -21.75 -23.52 -10.84
CA ASN A 204 -22.55 -22.50 -11.51
C ASN A 204 -22.85 -22.95 -12.95
N SER A 205 -24.13 -23.21 -13.23
CA SER A 205 -24.58 -23.68 -14.55
C SER A 205 -24.46 -22.64 -15.66
N GLU A 206 -24.50 -21.34 -15.33
CA GLU A 206 -24.41 -20.25 -16.31
C GLU A 206 -22.97 -20.06 -16.78
N GLU A 207 -22.02 -20.00 -15.83
CA GLU A 207 -20.59 -19.85 -16.13
C GLU A 207 -19.93 -21.17 -16.55
N LYS A 208 -20.62 -22.31 -16.33
CA LYS A 208 -20.08 -23.66 -16.52
C LYS A 208 -18.77 -23.88 -15.76
N ASP A 209 -18.68 -23.32 -14.56
CA ASP A 209 -17.53 -23.46 -13.67
C ASP A 209 -17.96 -23.50 -12.19
N ILE A 210 -17.05 -23.88 -11.31
CA ILE A 210 -17.27 -23.80 -9.87
C ILE A 210 -17.09 -22.38 -9.36
N GLN A 211 -17.93 -22.01 -8.40
CA GLN A 211 -17.81 -20.77 -7.66
C GLN A 211 -17.61 -21.08 -6.18
N PHE A 212 -16.76 -20.28 -5.54
CA PHE A 212 -16.63 -20.32 -4.09
C PHE A 212 -17.99 -19.99 -3.45
N SER A 213 -18.39 -20.79 -2.45
CA SER A 213 -19.67 -20.67 -1.77
C SER A 213 -19.53 -19.99 -0.41
N HIS A 214 -18.79 -20.60 0.50
CA HIS A 214 -18.56 -20.13 1.86
C HIS A 214 -17.41 -20.89 2.51
N PHE A 215 -16.97 -20.40 3.66
CA PHE A 215 -16.14 -21.16 4.60
C PHE A 215 -17.00 -21.70 5.75
N THR A 216 -16.55 -22.80 6.35
CA THR A 216 -17.08 -23.30 7.62
C THR A 216 -15.91 -23.37 8.60
N TRP A 217 -15.87 -22.44 9.55
CA TRP A 217 -14.83 -22.40 10.59
C TRP A 217 -15.32 -23.09 11.86
N TYR A 218 -14.60 -24.12 12.30
CA TYR A 218 -14.92 -24.89 13.49
C TYR A 218 -14.33 -24.23 14.74
N SER A 219 -14.81 -23.03 15.07
CA SER A 219 -14.24 -22.19 16.13
C SER A 219 -14.46 -22.78 17.53
N LEU A 220 -13.78 -22.22 18.55
CA LEU A 220 -14.01 -22.57 19.96
C LEU A 220 -15.47 -22.32 20.41
N GLU A 221 -16.17 -21.39 19.78
CA GLU A 221 -17.57 -21.04 20.05
C GLU A 221 -18.57 -21.89 19.24
N GLY A 222 -18.08 -22.86 18.45
CA GLY A 222 -18.88 -23.70 17.57
C GLY A 222 -18.65 -23.40 16.08
N GLU A 223 -19.45 -24.05 15.24
CA GLU A 223 -19.38 -23.92 13.78
C GLU A 223 -19.86 -22.54 13.34
N LYS A 224 -19.02 -21.82 12.58
CA LYS A 224 -19.33 -20.52 11.99
C LYS A 224 -19.26 -20.62 10.47
N LYS A 225 -20.38 -20.41 9.78
CA LYS A 225 -20.41 -20.23 8.34
C LYS A 225 -20.02 -18.79 7.99
N VAL A 226 -18.99 -18.64 7.18
CA VAL A 226 -18.38 -17.34 6.86
C VAL A 226 -18.43 -17.13 5.36
N LYS A 227 -18.94 -15.98 4.92
CA LYS A 227 -19.32 -15.79 3.52
C LYS A 227 -18.13 -15.67 2.59
N ASP A 228 -17.01 -15.13 3.06
CA ASP A 228 -15.80 -14.86 2.26
C ASP A 228 -14.55 -14.67 3.14
N GLU A 229 -13.39 -14.58 2.51
CA GLU A 229 -12.11 -14.35 3.21
C GLU A 229 -12.06 -12.98 3.92
N SER A 230 -12.87 -12.00 3.49
CA SER A 230 -12.89 -10.69 4.12
C SER A 230 -13.42 -10.76 5.53
N GLU A 231 -14.48 -11.54 5.73
CA GLU A 231 -15.11 -11.73 7.03
C GLU A 231 -14.20 -12.51 7.99
N LEU A 232 -13.49 -13.54 7.52
CA LEU A 232 -12.46 -14.24 8.32
C LEU A 232 -11.37 -13.27 8.83
N ARG A 233 -10.88 -12.39 7.94
CA ARG A 233 -9.87 -11.38 8.29
C ARG A 233 -10.42 -10.36 9.30
N GLN A 234 -11.68 -9.94 9.12
CA GLN A 234 -12.34 -9.00 10.03
C GLN A 234 -12.54 -9.60 11.43
N PHE A 235 -12.90 -10.89 11.54
CA PHE A 235 -12.96 -11.58 12.84
C PHE A 235 -11.62 -11.58 13.56
N TRP A 236 -10.52 -11.76 12.83
CA TRP A 236 -9.20 -11.74 13.46
C TRP A 236 -8.77 -10.34 13.91
N ILE A 237 -9.03 -9.31 13.08
CA ILE A 237 -8.80 -7.92 13.50
C ILE A 237 -9.64 -7.59 14.74
N ASP A 238 -10.91 -8.00 14.76
CA ASP A 238 -11.79 -7.81 15.92
C ASP A 238 -11.29 -8.54 17.17
N TYR A 239 -10.80 -9.78 17.02
CA TYR A 239 -10.18 -10.52 18.11
C TYR A 239 -8.93 -9.80 18.65
N LEU A 240 -8.01 -9.40 17.77
CA LEU A 240 -6.75 -8.75 18.16
C LEU A 240 -6.98 -7.41 18.86
N GLN A 241 -7.95 -6.61 18.39
CA GLN A 241 -8.21 -5.30 19.00
C GLN A 241 -8.80 -5.39 20.42
N ASN A 242 -9.50 -6.49 20.72
CA ASN A 242 -10.21 -6.71 21.99
C ASN A 242 -9.47 -7.66 22.96
N GLU A 243 -8.27 -8.13 22.61
CA GLU A 243 -7.50 -9.06 23.46
C GLU A 243 -7.07 -8.44 24.81
N ASN A 244 -6.88 -7.12 24.85
CA ASN A 244 -6.51 -6.34 26.03
C ASN A 244 -6.71 -4.84 25.78
N ASP A 245 -6.53 -4.00 26.81
CA ASP A 245 -6.66 -2.54 26.69
C ASP A 245 -5.37 -1.81 26.28
N VAL A 246 -4.26 -2.53 26.06
CA VAL A 246 -3.02 -1.90 25.56
C VAL A 246 -3.30 -1.23 24.22
N PRO A 247 -2.89 0.04 24.01
CA PRO A 247 -3.12 0.71 22.74
C PRO A 247 -2.51 -0.03 21.55
N LYS A 248 -3.22 -0.05 20.42
CA LYS A 248 -2.82 -0.81 19.23
C LYS A 248 -2.92 0.05 17.98
N LEU A 249 -1.89 0.01 17.13
CA LEU A 249 -1.95 0.60 15.80
C LEU A 249 -1.95 -0.52 14.75
N PHE A 250 -3.05 -0.63 14.00
CA PHE A 250 -3.09 -1.44 12.78
C PHE A 250 -2.71 -0.56 11.59
N LEU A 251 -1.53 -0.81 11.05
CA LEU A 251 -0.92 -0.03 9.98
C LEU A 251 -0.95 -0.83 8.67
N VAL A 252 -1.79 -0.38 7.74
CA VAL A 252 -2.00 -1.07 6.47
C VAL A 252 -1.09 -0.52 5.37
N ASP A 253 -0.16 -1.36 4.92
CA ASP A 253 0.75 -1.09 3.80
C ASP A 253 0.15 -1.49 2.44
N SER A 254 -0.77 -2.45 2.44
CA SER A 254 -1.27 -3.09 1.22
C SER A 254 -2.75 -2.80 1.01
N ARG A 255 -3.07 -2.05 -0.05
CA ARG A 255 -4.43 -1.59 -0.34
C ARG A 255 -5.53 -2.67 -0.41
N PRO A 256 -5.28 -3.89 -0.93
CA PRO A 256 -6.28 -4.95 -0.86
C PRO A 256 -6.71 -5.31 0.58
N GLN A 257 -5.93 -4.92 1.59
CA GLN A 257 -6.22 -5.20 2.99
C GLN A 257 -7.09 -4.15 3.67
N ASP A 258 -7.20 -2.95 3.09
CA ASP A 258 -7.90 -1.80 3.68
C ASP A 258 -9.32 -2.18 4.14
N LYS A 259 -10.10 -2.84 3.29
CA LYS A 259 -11.50 -3.21 3.58
C LYS A 259 -11.67 -4.22 4.72
N HIS A 260 -10.60 -4.95 5.06
CA HIS A 260 -10.62 -5.97 6.11
C HIS A 260 -10.27 -5.40 7.48
N VAL A 261 -9.65 -4.21 7.51
CA VAL A 261 -9.23 -3.54 8.73
C VAL A 261 -10.17 -2.36 8.99
N PHE A 262 -10.30 -1.44 8.04
CA PHE A 262 -10.97 -0.16 8.25
C PHE A 262 -12.50 -0.25 8.35
N LYS A 263 -13.10 -1.37 7.96
CA LYS A 263 -14.54 -1.63 8.14
C LYS A 263 -14.88 -2.28 9.48
N VAL A 264 -13.88 -2.73 10.24
CA VAL A 264 -14.09 -3.28 11.57
C VAL A 264 -14.30 -2.13 12.54
N LYS A 265 -15.36 -2.20 13.35
CA LYS A 265 -15.67 -1.20 14.36
C LYS A 265 -14.49 -1.10 15.34
N LYS A 266 -13.87 0.07 15.43
CA LYS A 266 -12.71 0.32 16.30
C LYS A 266 -13.05 0.15 17.78
N SER A 267 -12.20 -0.57 18.52
CA SER A 267 -12.18 -0.52 19.99
C SER A 267 -11.59 0.81 20.49
N PRO A 268 -11.87 1.25 21.73
CA PRO A 268 -11.35 2.51 22.27
C PRO A 268 -9.82 2.61 22.24
N SER A 269 -9.11 1.50 22.48
CA SER A 269 -7.65 1.43 22.48
C SER A 269 -7.03 1.24 21.08
N THR A 270 -7.82 1.19 20.02
CA THR A 270 -7.37 0.86 18.66
C THR A 270 -7.28 2.07 17.75
N TYR A 271 -6.17 2.17 17.02
CA TYR A 271 -5.88 3.16 15.99
C TYR A 271 -5.71 2.48 14.64
N TYR A 272 -6.25 3.09 13.58
CA TYR A 272 -6.09 2.65 12.20
C TYR A 272 -5.25 3.65 11.41
N GLY A 273 -4.18 3.13 10.81
CA GLY A 273 -3.29 3.88 9.94
C GLY A 273 -3.19 3.28 8.55
N ALA A 274 -3.06 4.11 7.53
CA ALA A 274 -2.76 3.68 6.16
C ALA A 274 -1.47 4.34 5.66
N ILE A 275 -0.64 3.63 4.89
CA ILE A 275 0.55 4.21 4.26
C ILE A 275 0.41 4.23 2.74
N ILE A 276 0.64 5.37 2.11
CA ILE A 276 0.56 5.52 0.66
C ILE A 276 1.95 5.26 0.04
N HIS A 277 2.12 4.10 -0.60
CA HIS A 277 3.41 3.65 -1.14
C HIS A 277 3.64 3.95 -2.63
N ASN A 278 2.61 4.31 -3.38
CA ASN A 278 2.72 4.59 -4.82
C ASN A 278 1.77 5.71 -5.21
N LYS A 279 1.97 6.27 -6.41
CA LYS A 279 1.09 7.25 -7.04
C LYS A 279 -0.40 6.88 -6.91
N HIS A 280 -1.18 7.81 -6.37
CA HIS A 280 -2.56 7.59 -5.94
C HIS A 280 -3.61 8.01 -6.98
N TYR A 281 -3.21 8.76 -8.01
CA TYR A 281 -4.06 9.18 -9.10
C TYR A 281 -3.66 8.53 -10.44
N GLY A 282 -4.53 8.65 -11.44
CA GLY A 282 -4.31 8.19 -12.81
C GLY A 282 -3.78 9.30 -13.69
N ASN A 283 -4.59 9.72 -14.66
CA ASN A 283 -4.25 10.78 -15.61
C ASN A 283 -4.56 12.18 -15.06
N ASN A 284 -5.40 12.29 -14.03
CA ASN A 284 -5.83 13.57 -13.46
C ASN A 284 -5.62 13.56 -11.95
N LYS A 285 -4.93 14.58 -11.42
CA LYS A 285 -4.61 14.76 -9.99
C LYS A 285 -5.86 14.91 -9.11
N TYR A 286 -7.00 15.30 -9.67
CA TYR A 286 -8.27 15.41 -8.94
C TYR A 286 -8.97 14.07 -8.67
N GLN A 287 -8.50 12.95 -9.26
CA GLN A 287 -9.19 11.66 -9.18
C GLN A 287 -8.35 10.57 -8.49
N ILE A 288 -8.92 9.96 -7.45
CA ILE A 288 -8.35 8.79 -6.79
C ILE A 288 -8.45 7.54 -7.68
N LYS A 289 -7.30 6.90 -7.93
CA LYS A 289 -7.20 5.62 -8.64
C LYS A 289 -7.96 4.53 -7.88
N GLY A 290 -8.62 3.64 -8.61
CA GLY A 290 -9.52 2.61 -8.06
C GLY A 290 -9.00 1.84 -6.85
N ARG A 291 -7.71 1.48 -6.84
CA ARG A 291 -7.10 0.74 -5.72
C ARG A 291 -6.99 1.50 -4.40
N TYR A 292 -7.10 2.83 -4.41
CA TYR A 292 -7.03 3.68 -3.22
C TYR A 292 -8.42 4.14 -2.73
N LYS A 293 -9.49 3.78 -3.46
CA LYS A 293 -10.86 4.21 -3.14
C LYS A 293 -11.31 3.77 -1.75
N GLU A 294 -10.88 2.59 -1.29
CA GLU A 294 -11.25 2.12 0.05
C GLU A 294 -10.63 3.01 1.15
N VAL A 295 -9.30 3.20 1.16
CA VAL A 295 -8.64 4.16 2.07
C VAL A 295 -9.27 5.54 2.01
N PHE A 296 -9.49 6.05 0.80
CA PHE A 296 -10.04 7.40 0.63
C PHE A 296 -11.47 7.49 1.17
N SER A 297 -12.30 6.47 0.94
CA SER A 297 -13.67 6.40 1.47
C SER A 297 -13.72 6.32 3.00
N GLN A 298 -12.67 5.77 3.62
CA GLN A 298 -12.53 5.60 5.06
C GLN A 298 -11.70 6.72 5.72
N MET A 299 -11.25 7.74 4.98
CA MET A 299 -10.30 8.75 5.46
C MET A 299 -10.71 9.41 6.79
N TYR A 300 -12.01 9.69 6.98
CA TYR A 300 -12.53 10.27 8.22
C TYR A 300 -12.69 9.27 9.39
N ASN A 301 -12.58 7.97 9.11
CA ASN A 301 -12.52 6.89 10.12
C ASN A 301 -11.06 6.55 10.49
N LEU A 302 -10.10 6.84 9.63
CA LEU A 302 -8.68 6.62 9.90
C LEU A 302 -8.15 7.64 10.92
N ASP A 303 -7.26 7.18 11.80
CA ASP A 303 -6.57 8.05 12.75
C ASP A 303 -5.35 8.71 12.09
N ALA A 304 -4.74 8.04 11.10
CA ALA A 304 -3.62 8.58 10.32
C ALA A 304 -3.56 8.04 8.89
N ILE A 305 -3.16 8.90 7.95
CA ILE A 305 -2.65 8.52 6.63
C ILE A 305 -1.22 9.03 6.51
N PHE A 306 -0.30 8.10 6.28
CA PHE A 306 1.12 8.35 6.20
C PHE A 306 1.57 8.37 4.74
N PHE A 307 2.41 9.35 4.42
CA PHE A 307 2.93 9.61 3.08
C PHE A 307 4.45 9.57 3.11
N ILE A 308 5.02 9.11 2.01
CA ILE A 308 6.48 8.96 1.86
C ILE A 308 7.13 10.16 1.18
N THR A 309 6.34 11.08 0.60
CA THR A 309 6.77 12.38 0.07
C THR A 309 5.79 13.47 0.48
N GLU A 310 6.29 14.70 0.64
CA GLU A 310 5.44 15.88 0.89
C GLU A 310 4.60 16.24 -0.34
N GLU A 311 5.18 16.14 -1.54
CA GLU A 311 4.48 16.37 -2.82
C GLU A 311 3.23 15.48 -2.97
N GLN A 312 3.28 14.25 -2.45
CA GLN A 312 2.12 13.37 -2.46
C GLN A 312 1.02 13.80 -1.47
N ILE A 313 1.38 14.44 -0.36
CA ILE A 313 0.42 15.05 0.57
C ILE A 313 -0.30 16.20 -0.14
N ASP A 314 0.45 17.07 -0.82
CA ASP A 314 -0.10 18.22 -1.55
C ASP A 314 -1.07 17.79 -2.65
N ASP A 315 -0.70 16.77 -3.44
CA ASP A 315 -1.61 16.21 -4.43
C ASP A 315 -2.86 15.56 -3.80
N PHE A 316 -2.73 14.94 -2.62
CA PHE A 316 -3.90 14.42 -1.89
C PHE A 316 -4.83 15.53 -1.41
N ARG A 317 -4.27 16.69 -1.02
CA ARG A 317 -5.04 17.88 -0.60
C ARG A 317 -5.84 18.47 -1.75
N LEU A 318 -5.35 18.39 -3.00
CA LEU A 318 -6.14 18.78 -4.18
C LEU A 318 -7.48 18.04 -4.28
N ILE A 319 -7.57 16.84 -3.71
CA ILE A 319 -8.77 16.00 -3.72
C ILE A 319 -9.57 16.17 -2.42
N SER A 320 -8.91 16.00 -1.28
CA SER A 320 -9.53 15.87 0.04
C SER A 320 -9.66 17.17 0.84
N GLY A 321 -9.05 18.26 0.37
CA GLY A 321 -8.76 19.42 1.21
C GLY A 321 -7.69 19.09 2.26
N ASP A 322 -7.35 20.05 3.11
CA ASP A 322 -6.39 19.83 4.18
C ASP A 322 -6.92 18.85 5.24
N GLN A 323 -6.07 17.93 5.70
CA GLN A 323 -6.41 16.96 6.74
C GLN A 323 -5.32 16.95 7.83
N GLU A 324 -5.73 17.05 9.09
CA GLU A 324 -4.86 16.98 10.28
C GLU A 324 -4.35 15.56 10.57
N THR A 325 -4.86 14.56 9.85
CA THR A 325 -4.46 13.15 9.96
C THR A 325 -3.42 12.74 8.90
N PHE A 326 -2.92 13.69 8.08
CA PHE A 326 -1.90 13.42 7.07
C PHE A 326 -0.51 13.67 7.64
N PHE A 327 0.37 12.66 7.54
CA PHE A 327 1.71 12.72 8.11
C PHE A 327 2.79 12.31 7.12
N PHE A 328 3.91 13.02 7.13
CA PHE A 328 5.10 12.68 6.36
C PHE A 328 5.99 11.72 7.13
N THR A 329 6.24 10.53 6.57
CA THR A 329 7.08 9.47 7.15
C THR A 329 7.83 8.76 6.03
N PRO A 330 8.96 9.32 5.56
CA PRO A 330 9.71 8.78 4.43
C PRO A 330 10.37 7.44 4.80
N HIS A 331 10.93 6.76 3.79
CA HIS A 331 11.80 5.62 4.04
C HIS A 331 13.11 6.04 4.72
N THR A 332 13.83 5.08 5.29
CA THR A 332 15.06 5.32 6.05
C THR A 332 16.25 4.61 5.46
N ILE A 333 17.42 5.20 5.70
CA ILE A 333 18.73 4.59 5.53
C ILE A 333 19.22 4.17 6.93
N ASP A 334 19.46 2.87 7.11
CA ASP A 334 19.96 2.29 8.36
C ASP A 334 21.40 1.80 8.17
N LYS A 335 22.30 2.74 7.88
CA LYS A 335 23.75 2.54 7.80
C LYS A 335 24.50 3.86 8.07
N PRO A 336 25.80 3.82 8.39
CA PRO A 336 26.61 5.03 8.50
C PRO A 336 26.70 5.81 7.19
N LEU A 337 26.56 7.13 7.27
CA LEU A 337 26.64 8.07 6.15
C LEU A 337 27.95 8.87 6.22
N ASN A 338 29.09 8.18 6.15
CA ASN A 338 30.41 8.82 6.26
C ASN A 338 31.27 8.48 5.03
N PRO A 339 31.69 9.48 4.23
CA PRO A 339 32.56 9.27 3.07
C PRO A 339 33.85 8.50 3.41
N ASN A 340 34.44 8.76 4.58
CA ASN A 340 35.68 8.13 5.02
C ASN A 340 35.51 6.64 5.35
N VAL A 341 34.28 6.20 5.63
CA VAL A 341 33.94 4.80 5.91
C VAL A 341 33.62 4.03 4.61
N LEU A 342 33.22 4.74 3.56
CA LEU A 342 32.78 4.18 2.27
C LEU A 342 33.85 4.35 1.18
N ASN A 343 35.12 4.14 1.54
CA ASN A 343 36.32 4.50 0.76
C ASN A 343 36.59 3.61 -0.47
N VAL A 344 35.61 3.51 -1.38
CA VAL A 344 35.75 2.85 -2.68
C VAL A 344 35.79 3.95 -3.75
N PRO A 345 36.91 4.12 -4.47
CA PRO A 345 36.99 5.11 -5.53
C PRO A 345 35.96 4.84 -6.63
N SER A 346 35.18 5.86 -6.98
CA SER A 346 34.28 5.81 -8.13
C SER A 346 35.07 5.80 -9.44
N ALA A 347 34.70 4.93 -10.37
CA ALA A 347 35.34 4.87 -11.69
C ALA A 347 34.79 5.98 -12.60
N LYS A 348 35.68 6.85 -13.08
CA LYS A 348 35.33 7.90 -14.05
C LYS A 348 34.65 7.28 -15.29
N TYR A 349 33.60 7.92 -15.77
CA TYR A 349 32.76 7.46 -16.90
C TYR A 349 31.94 6.18 -16.67
N LYS A 350 31.83 5.70 -15.43
CA LYS A 350 30.94 4.58 -15.09
C LYS A 350 29.60 5.08 -14.55
N ALA A 351 28.51 4.78 -15.22
CA ALA A 351 27.15 4.92 -14.71
C ALA A 351 26.58 3.56 -14.24
N VAL A 352 25.65 3.59 -13.30
CA VAL A 352 24.93 2.40 -12.84
C VAL A 352 23.42 2.63 -12.81
N ILE A 353 22.64 1.57 -12.99
CA ILE A 353 21.20 1.53 -12.71
C ILE A 353 20.94 0.27 -11.89
N ILE A 354 20.27 0.41 -10.75
CA ILE A 354 19.84 -0.74 -9.94
C ILE A 354 18.32 -0.68 -9.78
N SER A 355 17.58 -1.53 -10.50
CA SER A 355 16.12 -1.57 -10.42
C SER A 355 15.53 -2.91 -10.85
N ARG A 356 14.22 -3.09 -10.68
CA ARG A 356 13.50 -4.12 -11.47
C ARG A 356 13.54 -3.73 -12.95
N LEU A 357 13.61 -4.71 -13.85
CA LEU A 357 13.50 -4.48 -15.30
C LEU A 357 12.02 -4.52 -15.68
N ALA A 358 11.32 -3.43 -15.45
CA ALA A 358 9.88 -3.33 -15.65
C ALA A 358 9.53 -2.05 -16.42
N SER A 359 8.44 -2.10 -17.17
CA SER A 359 7.97 -1.01 -18.04
C SER A 359 7.92 0.35 -17.33
N MET A 360 7.50 0.37 -16.06
CA MET A 360 7.43 1.60 -15.26
C MET A 360 8.79 2.33 -15.07
N LYS A 361 9.92 1.63 -15.22
CA LYS A 361 11.28 2.19 -15.08
C LYS A 361 11.82 2.81 -16.37
N ASN A 362 11.18 2.52 -17.51
CA ASN A 362 11.51 3.05 -18.83
C ASN A 362 13.02 3.00 -19.19
N LEU A 363 13.69 1.88 -18.89
CA LEU A 363 15.14 1.78 -19.03
C LEU A 363 15.63 1.90 -20.48
N THR A 364 14.74 1.76 -21.47
CA THR A 364 15.06 2.06 -22.88
C THR A 364 15.44 3.52 -23.10
N HIS A 365 14.86 4.48 -22.35
CA HIS A 365 15.30 5.88 -22.42
C HIS A 365 16.73 6.06 -21.92
N ALA A 366 17.13 5.32 -20.87
CA ALA A 366 18.49 5.37 -20.37
C ALA A 366 19.48 4.88 -21.45
N VAL A 367 19.16 3.78 -22.14
CA VAL A 367 19.99 3.26 -23.26
C VAL A 367 20.09 4.27 -24.41
N LYS A 368 18.96 4.88 -24.82
CA LYS A 368 18.94 5.91 -25.87
C LYS A 368 19.79 7.12 -25.51
N ALA A 369 19.66 7.65 -24.29
CA ALA A 369 20.49 8.76 -23.81
C ALA A 369 21.96 8.35 -23.76
N PHE A 370 22.26 7.13 -23.31
CA PHE A 370 23.63 6.62 -23.27
C PHE A 370 24.27 6.50 -24.67
N SER A 371 23.47 6.30 -25.72
CA SER A 371 23.97 6.35 -27.10
C SER A 371 24.52 7.73 -27.49
N LEU A 372 23.95 8.80 -26.95
CA LEU A 372 24.45 10.17 -27.12
C LEU A 372 25.69 10.41 -26.26
N VAL A 373 25.69 9.89 -25.03
CA VAL A 373 26.86 9.94 -24.13
C VAL A 373 28.09 9.29 -24.76
N VAL A 374 27.94 8.10 -25.34
CA VAL A 374 29.07 7.35 -25.95
C VAL A 374 29.63 8.04 -27.20
N LYS A 375 28.83 8.84 -27.92
CA LYS A 375 29.36 9.67 -29.03
C LYS A 375 30.34 10.73 -28.52
N GLU A 376 30.09 11.27 -27.33
CA GLU A 376 30.86 12.33 -26.70
C GLU A 376 31.98 11.81 -25.78
N ILE A 377 31.80 10.60 -25.22
CA ILE A 377 32.70 9.92 -24.28
C ILE A 377 32.73 8.43 -24.64
N PRO A 378 33.56 8.00 -25.61
CA PRO A 378 33.58 6.62 -26.10
C PRO A 378 33.89 5.56 -25.02
N GLU A 379 34.60 5.94 -23.95
CA GLU A 379 34.96 5.06 -22.82
C GLU A 379 33.81 4.85 -21.82
N ALA A 380 32.70 5.58 -21.95
CA ALA A 380 31.61 5.54 -20.99
C ALA A 380 30.95 4.15 -20.90
N LYS A 381 30.68 3.71 -19.67
CA LYS A 381 30.06 2.40 -19.37
C LYS A 381 28.81 2.56 -18.52
N LEU A 382 27.79 1.77 -18.82
CA LEU A 382 26.54 1.69 -18.07
C LEU A 382 26.30 0.24 -17.62
N ASP A 383 26.36 0.01 -16.32
CA ASP A 383 25.98 -1.27 -15.71
C ASP A 383 24.52 -1.23 -15.25
N ILE A 384 23.67 -2.13 -15.77
CA ILE A 384 22.26 -2.25 -15.39
C ILE A 384 22.07 -3.54 -14.58
N PHE A 385 21.77 -3.40 -13.30
CA PHE A 385 21.46 -4.49 -12.38
C PHE A 385 19.95 -4.62 -12.17
N GLY A 386 19.46 -5.85 -12.25
CA GLY A 386 18.04 -6.15 -12.10
C GLY A 386 17.61 -7.44 -12.78
N SER A 387 16.34 -7.79 -12.57
CA SER A 387 15.59 -8.78 -13.35
C SER A 387 14.15 -8.29 -13.54
N GLY A 388 13.46 -8.79 -14.56
CA GLY A 388 12.07 -8.44 -14.86
C GLY A 388 11.70 -8.65 -16.32
N GLU A 389 10.43 -8.39 -16.63
CA GLU A 389 9.84 -8.67 -17.95
C GLU A 389 10.47 -7.88 -19.11
N ASP A 390 11.08 -6.73 -18.86
CA ASP A 390 11.62 -5.85 -19.90
C ASP A 390 13.06 -6.21 -20.34
N PHE A 391 13.63 -7.32 -19.85
CA PHE A 391 15.00 -7.72 -20.17
C PHE A 391 15.28 -7.76 -21.69
N GLU A 392 14.47 -8.49 -22.47
CA GLU A 392 14.66 -8.60 -23.92
C GLU A 392 14.43 -7.27 -24.65
N LYS A 393 13.49 -6.45 -24.17
CA LYS A 393 13.24 -5.11 -24.72
C LYS A 393 14.47 -4.21 -24.57
N ILE A 394 15.10 -4.21 -23.40
CA ILE A 394 16.30 -3.41 -23.13
C ILE A 394 17.48 -3.94 -23.94
N LYS A 395 17.65 -5.27 -24.02
CA LYS A 395 18.71 -5.90 -24.82
C LYS A 395 18.61 -5.51 -26.29
N LYS A 396 17.41 -5.53 -26.87
CA LYS A 396 17.17 -5.09 -28.25
C LYS A 396 17.56 -3.62 -28.47
N GLU A 397 17.22 -2.74 -27.54
CA GLU A 397 17.60 -1.32 -27.61
C GLU A 397 19.13 -1.12 -27.62
N ILE A 398 19.86 -1.92 -26.82
CA ILE A 398 21.34 -1.91 -26.79
C ILE A 398 21.90 -2.34 -28.16
N GLU A 399 21.31 -3.36 -28.79
CA GLU A 399 21.72 -3.86 -30.10
C GLU A 399 21.45 -2.85 -31.22
N GLU A 400 20.25 -2.24 -31.24
CA GLU A 400 19.84 -1.23 -32.22
C GLU A 400 20.75 0.00 -32.19
N HIS A 401 21.18 0.43 -30.99
CA HIS A 401 22.08 1.56 -30.80
C HIS A 401 23.58 1.19 -30.86
N LYS A 402 23.93 -0.08 -31.11
CA LYS A 402 25.32 -0.60 -31.18
C LYS A 402 26.14 -0.36 -29.91
N LEU A 403 25.51 -0.56 -28.74
CA LEU A 403 26.08 -0.27 -27.42
C LEU A 403 26.58 -1.50 -26.66
N GLN A 404 26.78 -2.64 -27.32
CA GLN A 404 27.14 -3.91 -26.67
C GLN A 404 28.47 -3.86 -25.91
N ASN A 405 29.36 -2.90 -26.23
CA ASN A 405 30.64 -2.69 -25.55
C ASN A 405 30.57 -1.64 -24.42
N ASN A 406 29.43 -0.96 -24.27
CA ASN A 406 29.25 0.17 -23.35
C ASN A 406 28.15 -0.09 -22.31
N VAL A 407 27.07 -0.78 -22.67
CA VAL A 407 25.93 -1.05 -21.80
C VAL A 407 25.84 -2.55 -21.46
N PHE A 408 25.83 -2.88 -20.17
CA PHE A 408 25.89 -4.26 -19.69
C PHE A 408 24.69 -4.60 -18.81
N LEU A 409 23.95 -5.67 -19.17
CA LEU A 409 22.90 -6.24 -18.32
C LEU A 409 23.54 -7.25 -17.34
N LYS A 410 23.68 -6.85 -16.08
CA LYS A 410 24.50 -7.56 -15.06
C LYS A 410 23.72 -8.57 -14.22
N GLY A 411 22.40 -8.69 -14.40
CA GLY A 411 21.54 -9.50 -13.55
C GLY A 411 21.35 -8.90 -12.16
N TYR A 412 20.92 -9.71 -11.19
CA TYR A 412 20.67 -9.25 -9.81
C TYR A 412 21.96 -9.08 -9.01
N THR A 413 22.09 -7.98 -8.24
CA THR A 413 23.19 -7.77 -7.28
C THR A 413 22.73 -7.97 -5.84
N ASN A 414 23.55 -8.66 -5.05
CA ASN A 414 23.37 -8.78 -3.60
C ASN A 414 24.08 -7.67 -2.81
N ASN A 415 24.89 -6.84 -3.47
CA ASN A 415 25.65 -5.76 -2.85
C ASN A 415 25.46 -4.45 -3.64
N PRO A 416 24.25 -3.86 -3.60
CA PRO A 416 23.98 -2.62 -4.34
C PRO A 416 24.84 -1.45 -3.85
N ASP A 417 25.18 -1.40 -2.56
CA ASP A 417 26.00 -0.34 -1.99
C ASP A 417 27.36 -0.24 -2.68
N LEU A 418 28.05 -1.38 -2.85
CA LEU A 418 29.34 -1.42 -3.54
C LEU A 418 29.24 -0.98 -5.00
N GLU A 419 28.15 -1.33 -5.68
CA GLU A 419 27.97 -0.96 -7.08
C GLU A 419 27.65 0.53 -7.26
N PHE A 420 26.95 1.15 -6.31
CA PHE A 420 26.80 2.60 -6.27
C PHE A 420 28.12 3.31 -5.95
N GLN A 421 28.90 2.83 -4.99
CA GLN A 421 30.19 3.45 -4.63
C GLN A 421 31.20 3.43 -5.80
N LYS A 422 31.21 2.35 -6.59
CA LYS A 422 32.08 2.25 -7.79
C LYS A 422 31.62 3.14 -8.95
N ALA A 423 30.39 3.62 -8.94
CA ALA A 423 29.82 4.37 -10.05
C ALA A 423 30.05 5.87 -9.87
N TRP A 424 30.28 6.57 -10.98
CA TRP A 424 30.35 8.02 -11.05
C TRP A 424 28.98 8.66 -10.86
N LEU A 425 27.93 8.04 -11.41
CA LEU A 425 26.56 8.50 -11.26
C LEU A 425 25.58 7.34 -11.42
N THR A 426 24.34 7.55 -10.94
CA THR A 426 23.21 6.68 -11.26
C THR A 426 22.20 7.40 -12.15
N ILE A 427 21.50 6.64 -12.98
CA ILE A 427 20.46 7.15 -13.88
C ILE A 427 19.09 6.63 -13.44
N SER A 428 18.06 7.49 -13.48
CA SER A 428 16.69 7.11 -13.14
C SER A 428 15.70 7.66 -14.16
N THR A 429 15.15 6.77 -14.99
CA THR A 429 14.24 7.13 -16.08
C THR A 429 12.78 6.75 -15.80
N SER A 430 12.41 6.50 -14.55
CA SER A 430 11.06 6.05 -14.19
C SER A 430 9.96 7.00 -14.66
N HIS A 431 8.81 6.44 -15.05
CA HIS A 431 7.59 7.22 -15.34
C HIS A 431 6.96 7.77 -14.06
N PHE A 432 7.01 7.00 -12.98
CA PHE A 432 6.52 7.37 -11.66
C PHE A 432 7.14 6.45 -10.60
N GLU A 433 7.22 6.92 -9.37
CA GLU A 433 7.61 6.14 -8.20
C GLU A 433 6.70 6.47 -7.01
N GLY A 434 6.81 5.66 -5.95
CA GLY A 434 6.37 6.09 -4.63
C GLY A 434 7.33 7.10 -4.00
N PHE A 435 8.64 6.82 -4.10
CA PHE A 435 9.69 7.59 -3.43
C PHE A 435 11.04 7.53 -4.15
N GLY A 436 11.40 6.40 -4.77
CA GLY A 436 12.72 6.24 -5.41
C GLY A 436 13.79 5.68 -4.48
N LEU A 437 13.52 4.53 -3.83
CA LEU A 437 14.46 3.86 -2.92
C LEU A 437 15.87 3.65 -3.51
N SER A 438 15.98 3.34 -4.81
CA SER A 438 17.27 3.17 -5.49
C SER A 438 18.06 4.48 -5.55
N ASN A 439 17.38 5.62 -5.80
CA ASN A 439 18.01 6.94 -5.76
C ASN A 439 18.45 7.29 -4.32
N MET A 440 17.62 6.98 -3.31
CA MET A 440 18.00 7.16 -1.90
C MET A 440 19.23 6.32 -1.52
N GLU A 441 19.27 5.06 -1.97
CA GLU A 441 20.41 4.15 -1.77
C GLU A 441 21.66 4.67 -2.49
N ALA A 442 21.55 5.20 -3.71
CA ALA A 442 22.67 5.83 -4.42
C ALA A 442 23.25 7.03 -3.67
N LEU A 443 22.38 7.95 -3.24
CA LEU A 443 22.79 9.14 -2.49
C LEU A 443 23.46 8.78 -1.16
N SER A 444 22.99 7.72 -0.50
CA SER A 444 23.59 7.20 0.74
C SER A 444 25.00 6.61 0.57
N ASN A 445 25.43 6.42 -0.68
CA ASN A 445 26.76 5.96 -1.07
C ASN A 445 27.59 7.07 -1.74
N GLY A 446 27.12 8.33 -1.68
CA GLY A 446 27.80 9.45 -2.33
C GLY A 446 27.72 9.42 -3.86
N CYS A 447 26.80 8.64 -4.44
CA CYS A 447 26.62 8.53 -5.89
C CYS A 447 25.54 9.54 -6.33
N PRO A 448 25.89 10.60 -7.09
CA PRO A 448 24.92 11.56 -7.59
C PRO A 448 23.91 10.94 -8.56
N VAL A 449 22.75 11.58 -8.69
CA VAL A 449 21.60 11.05 -9.43
C VAL A 449 21.25 11.95 -10.61
N VAL A 450 21.20 11.39 -11.82
CA VAL A 450 20.55 12.05 -12.98
C VAL A 450 19.20 11.37 -13.19
N THR A 451 18.11 12.11 -12.98
CA THR A 451 16.75 11.54 -12.94
C THR A 451 15.78 12.31 -13.81
N TYR A 452 14.77 11.64 -14.36
CA TYR A 452 13.57 12.34 -14.81
C TYR A 452 12.79 12.93 -13.62
N ASP A 453 12.03 13.97 -13.92
CA ASP A 453 11.13 14.68 -13.03
C ASP A 453 9.78 13.97 -12.92
N TYR A 454 9.76 12.87 -12.18
CA TYR A 454 8.57 12.03 -12.01
C TYR A 454 7.88 12.22 -10.66
N ASP A 455 6.56 12.04 -10.66
CA ASP A 455 5.79 11.87 -9.42
C ASP A 455 6.04 10.46 -8.87
N TYR A 456 6.52 10.22 -7.66
CA TYR A 456 7.05 11.16 -6.69
C TYR A 456 8.45 10.75 -6.27
N GLY A 457 9.16 11.69 -5.65
CA GLY A 457 10.40 11.41 -4.93
C GLY A 457 11.65 11.85 -5.69
N ALA A 458 11.57 12.09 -7.01
CA ALA A 458 12.64 12.72 -7.77
C ALA A 458 13.06 14.05 -7.12
N ARG A 459 12.11 14.98 -6.94
CA ARG A 459 12.33 16.29 -6.30
C ARG A 459 12.54 16.22 -4.79
N SER A 460 12.13 15.13 -4.13
CA SER A 460 12.39 14.92 -2.70
C SER A 460 13.85 14.51 -2.45
N LEU A 461 14.43 13.71 -3.36
CA LEU A 461 15.78 13.15 -3.22
C LEU A 461 16.84 13.95 -3.97
N VAL A 462 16.49 14.60 -5.08
CA VAL A 462 17.44 15.30 -5.94
C VAL A 462 17.10 16.78 -5.98
N SER A 463 18.03 17.59 -5.48
CA SER A 463 18.02 19.03 -5.65
C SER A 463 18.83 19.35 -6.91
N ASP A 464 18.14 19.84 -7.94
CA ASP A 464 18.71 20.09 -9.25
C ASP A 464 19.95 21.00 -9.17
N GLY A 465 21.05 20.57 -9.78
CA GLY A 465 22.32 21.30 -9.75
C GLY A 465 23.07 21.25 -8.41
N VAL A 466 22.65 20.43 -7.44
CA VAL A 466 23.28 20.35 -6.10
C VAL A 466 23.81 18.96 -5.77
N ASN A 467 22.99 17.92 -5.92
CA ASN A 467 23.39 16.52 -5.68
C ASN A 467 23.05 15.60 -6.87
N GLY A 468 22.78 16.21 -8.02
CA GLY A 468 22.27 15.56 -9.21
C GLY A 468 21.55 16.53 -10.14
N TYR A 469 20.88 15.97 -11.16
CA TYR A 469 20.07 16.74 -12.11
C TYR A 469 18.66 16.15 -12.20
N VAL A 470 17.67 17.04 -12.24
CA VAL A 470 16.25 16.72 -12.44
C VAL A 470 15.84 17.18 -13.83
N ILE A 471 15.58 16.21 -14.70
CA ILE A 471 15.34 16.43 -16.13
C ILE A 471 13.86 16.28 -16.45
N GLU A 472 13.32 17.15 -17.29
CA GLU A 472 11.95 16.99 -17.80
C GLU A 472 11.70 15.56 -18.31
N GLN A 473 10.57 14.97 -17.92
CA GLN A 473 10.22 13.62 -18.34
C GLN A 473 10.26 13.49 -19.87
N TYR A 474 10.81 12.36 -20.33
CA TYR A 474 10.92 11.98 -21.75
C TYR A 474 11.94 12.75 -22.58
N ASN A 475 12.63 13.74 -22.02
CA ASN A 475 13.67 14.50 -22.72
C ASN A 475 15.02 13.75 -22.71
N ILE A 476 15.25 12.94 -23.75
CA ILE A 476 16.43 12.05 -23.86
C ILE A 476 17.71 12.87 -24.05
N GLU A 477 17.63 13.96 -24.81
CA GLU A 477 18.75 14.85 -25.10
C GLU A 477 19.23 15.54 -23.83
N LYS A 478 18.32 16.13 -23.05
CA LYS A 478 18.66 16.74 -21.75
C LYS A 478 19.16 15.71 -20.74
N LEU A 479 18.63 14.49 -20.78
CA LEU A 479 19.14 13.40 -19.96
C LEU A 479 20.61 13.09 -20.28
N ALA A 480 20.95 12.99 -21.56
CA ALA A 480 22.33 12.79 -22.01
C ALA A 480 23.25 13.97 -21.64
N GLU A 481 22.78 15.21 -21.80
CA GLU A 481 23.53 16.42 -21.40
C GLU A 481 23.89 16.40 -19.91
N GLY A 482 22.94 16.05 -19.03
CA GLY A 482 23.18 15.93 -17.60
C GLY A 482 24.22 14.84 -17.25
N ILE A 483 24.15 13.69 -17.93
CA ILE A 483 25.13 12.60 -17.78
C ILE A 483 26.52 13.05 -18.23
N ILE A 484 26.63 13.66 -19.41
CA ILE A 484 27.90 14.12 -20.00
C ILE A 484 28.55 15.18 -19.09
N THR A 485 27.76 16.13 -18.59
CA THR A 485 28.25 17.21 -17.72
C THR A 485 28.92 16.63 -16.48
N LEU A 486 28.22 15.75 -15.77
CA LEU A 486 28.72 15.16 -14.53
C LEU A 486 29.93 14.22 -14.78
N MET A 487 29.96 13.55 -15.93
CA MET A 487 31.09 12.70 -16.33
C MET A 487 32.35 13.50 -16.69
N ARG A 488 32.22 14.69 -17.29
CA ARG A 488 33.34 15.53 -17.73
C ARG A 488 33.89 16.41 -16.60
N ASP A 489 33.02 16.95 -15.75
CA ASP A 489 33.40 17.86 -14.68
C ASP A 489 33.58 17.11 -13.34
N GLU A 490 34.85 16.83 -13.03
CA GLU A 490 35.24 16.14 -11.81
C GLU A 490 35.01 16.97 -10.55
N LYS A 491 35.10 18.30 -10.65
CA LYS A 491 34.82 19.20 -9.52
C LYS A 491 33.33 19.14 -9.18
N THR A 492 32.47 19.29 -10.19
CA THR A 492 31.01 19.17 -10.01
C THR A 492 30.64 17.79 -9.45
N HIS A 493 31.27 16.70 -9.94
CA HIS A 493 31.05 15.37 -9.38
C HIS A 493 31.39 15.27 -7.89
N GLN A 494 32.56 15.77 -7.48
CA GLN A 494 32.97 15.77 -6.07
C GLN A 494 32.00 16.58 -5.20
N GLU A 495 31.62 17.78 -5.64
CA GLU A 495 30.64 18.61 -4.95
C GLU A 495 29.29 17.90 -4.80
N PHE A 496 28.79 17.27 -5.87
CA PHE A 496 27.52 16.54 -5.83
C PHE A 496 27.59 15.29 -4.95
N SER A 497 28.74 14.59 -4.94
CA SER A 497 28.97 13.41 -4.10
C SER A 497 28.92 13.78 -2.61
N GLU A 498 29.52 14.89 -2.21
CA GLU A 498 29.43 15.40 -0.84
C GLU A 498 27.99 15.80 -0.46
N GLN A 499 27.29 16.49 -1.37
CA GLN A 499 25.90 16.89 -1.16
C GLN A 499 24.94 15.68 -1.12
N ALA A 500 25.27 14.59 -1.81
CA ALA A 500 24.50 13.36 -1.76
C ALA A 500 24.43 12.78 -0.34
N PHE A 501 25.53 12.80 0.42
CA PHE A 501 25.52 12.37 1.82
C PHE A 501 24.68 13.28 2.72
N LYS A 502 24.77 14.61 2.53
CA LYS A 502 23.94 15.57 3.27
C LYS A 502 22.45 15.37 3.00
N MET A 503 22.09 15.08 1.75
CA MET A 503 20.71 14.74 1.41
C MET A 503 20.28 13.41 2.05
N ALA A 504 21.13 12.39 2.01
CA ALA A 504 20.88 11.10 2.63
C ALA A 504 20.67 11.21 4.15
N GLU A 505 21.32 12.17 4.82
CA GLU A 505 21.17 12.40 6.26
C GLU A 505 19.74 12.77 6.66
N LYS A 506 18.98 13.44 5.78
CA LYS A 506 17.54 13.71 6.00
C LYS A 506 16.73 12.42 6.21
N TYR A 507 17.20 11.31 5.65
CA TYR A 507 16.58 9.98 5.74
C TYR A 507 17.35 9.04 6.67
N SER A 508 18.24 9.57 7.52
CA SER A 508 18.93 8.79 8.54
C SER A 508 17.93 8.15 9.51
N ARG A 509 18.35 7.04 10.13
CA ARG A 509 17.59 6.38 11.21
C ARG A 509 17.08 7.37 12.26
N SER A 510 17.92 8.31 12.70
CA SER A 510 17.51 9.28 13.73
C SER A 510 16.36 10.18 13.27
N ASN A 511 16.41 10.71 12.05
CA ASN A 511 15.34 11.55 11.51
C ASN A 511 14.08 10.75 11.24
N TYR A 512 14.24 9.50 10.77
CA TYR A 512 13.13 8.57 10.61
C TYR A 512 12.37 8.32 11.92
N ILE A 513 13.07 8.00 13.01
CA ILE A 513 12.44 7.80 14.33
C ILE A 513 11.78 9.09 14.82
N GLY A 514 12.42 10.25 14.64
CA GLY A 514 11.83 11.54 15.00
C GLY A 514 10.52 11.83 14.27
N ASN A 515 10.49 11.62 12.95
CA ASN A 515 9.30 11.81 12.12
C ASN A 515 8.16 10.87 12.52
N TRP A 516 8.45 9.59 12.77
CA TRP A 516 7.45 8.64 13.26
C TRP A 516 6.96 8.97 14.66
N GLY A 517 7.86 9.34 15.57
CA GLY A 517 7.51 9.78 16.91
C GLY A 517 6.54 10.96 16.87
N TYR A 518 6.88 12.01 16.13
CA TYR A 518 5.98 13.15 15.93
C TYR A 518 4.62 12.74 15.35
N ALA A 519 4.61 11.98 14.26
CA ALA A 519 3.38 11.60 13.57
C ALA A 519 2.45 10.75 14.46
N LEU A 520 3.01 9.83 15.24
CA LEU A 520 2.24 8.93 16.11
C LEU A 520 1.72 9.63 17.36
N ASN A 521 2.51 10.49 18.00
CA ASN A 521 2.02 11.30 19.12
C ASN A 521 0.93 12.27 18.63
N ARG A 522 1.14 12.94 17.50
CA ARG A 522 0.13 13.83 16.94
C ARG A 522 -1.15 13.10 16.53
N MET A 523 -1.06 11.87 16.02
CA MET A 523 -2.23 11.02 15.76
C MET A 523 -3.08 10.82 17.03
N ILE A 524 -2.45 10.56 18.18
CA ILE A 524 -3.14 10.37 19.47
C ILE A 524 -3.80 11.69 19.89
N GLU A 525 -3.04 12.78 19.90
CA GLU A 525 -3.54 14.11 20.26
C GLU A 525 -4.72 14.53 19.37
N VAL A 526 -4.63 14.34 18.05
CA VAL A 526 -5.72 14.67 17.10
C VAL A 526 -6.98 13.90 17.46
N ARG A 527 -6.89 12.62 17.84
CA ARG A 527 -8.06 11.83 18.25
C ARG A 527 -8.69 12.37 19.55
N GLU A 528 -7.87 12.71 20.53
CA GLU A 528 -8.33 13.28 21.81
C GLU A 528 -8.97 14.65 21.63
N GLU A 529 -8.32 15.54 20.87
CA GLU A 529 -8.83 16.86 20.54
C GLU A 529 -10.14 16.77 19.74
N LYS A 530 -10.25 15.83 18.79
CA LYS A 530 -11.51 15.56 18.08
C LYS A 530 -12.62 15.11 19.01
N ALA A 531 -12.33 14.20 19.95
CA ALA A 531 -13.32 13.74 20.92
C ALA A 531 -13.81 14.89 21.82
N MET A 532 -12.88 15.74 22.29
CA MET A 532 -13.19 16.92 23.09
C MET A 532 -14.05 17.92 22.32
N LEU A 533 -13.63 18.32 21.12
CA LEU A 533 -14.36 19.28 20.28
C LEU A 533 -15.73 18.74 19.88
N SER A 534 -15.83 17.45 19.56
CA SER A 534 -17.08 16.78 19.22
C SER A 534 -18.08 16.79 20.39
N LYS A 535 -17.61 16.56 21.62
CA LYS A 535 -18.45 16.59 22.84
C LYS A 535 -19.00 18.00 23.09
N LYS A 536 -18.18 19.02 22.84
CA LYS A 536 -18.53 20.43 23.03
C LYS A 536 -19.57 20.93 22.04
N ILE A 537 -19.38 20.65 20.75
CA ILE A 537 -20.36 21.00 19.69
C ILE A 537 -21.74 20.39 19.98
N GLY A 538 -21.79 19.15 20.50
CA GLY A 538 -23.01 18.50 21.02
C GLY A 538 -24.04 18.08 19.96
N LYS A 539 -24.37 18.96 19.01
CA LYS A 539 -25.30 18.70 17.90
C LYS A 539 -24.69 17.71 16.91
N LYS A 540 -25.46 16.69 16.51
CA LYS A 540 -25.05 15.70 15.48
C LYS A 540 -25.38 16.15 14.06
N GLU A 541 -26.44 16.93 13.92
CA GLU A 541 -26.93 17.50 12.66
C GLU A 541 -27.31 18.96 12.88
N LEU A 542 -27.25 19.75 11.81
CA LEU A 542 -27.54 21.18 11.83
C LEU A 542 -28.65 21.48 10.82
N PRO A 543 -29.86 21.85 11.28
CA PRO A 543 -30.98 22.12 10.39
C PRO A 543 -30.81 23.46 9.66
N ILE A 544 -31.12 23.46 8.37
CA ILE A 544 -31.29 24.68 7.59
C ILE A 544 -32.55 25.39 8.06
N SER A 545 -32.43 26.66 8.43
CA SER A 545 -33.51 27.54 8.86
C SER A 545 -34.15 28.28 7.68
N SER A 546 -33.34 28.72 6.72
CA SER A 546 -33.82 29.32 5.48
C SER A 546 -32.94 28.95 4.28
N TYR A 547 -33.56 28.92 3.11
CA TYR A 547 -32.94 28.63 1.82
C TYR A 547 -33.41 29.68 0.83
N THR A 548 -32.49 30.41 0.22
CA THR A 548 -32.77 31.32 -0.87
C THR A 548 -31.86 31.03 -2.06
N LYS A 549 -32.34 31.41 -3.24
CA LYS A 549 -31.73 31.08 -4.51
C LYS A 549 -31.93 32.23 -5.48
N ASP A 550 -30.85 32.60 -6.16
CA ASP A 550 -30.83 33.53 -7.30
C ASP A 550 -30.25 32.83 -8.55
N GLU A 551 -29.98 33.56 -9.64
CA GLU A 551 -29.43 33.02 -10.90
C GLU A 551 -28.04 32.39 -10.75
N ASP A 552 -27.16 32.98 -9.92
CA ASP A 552 -25.77 32.54 -9.76
C ASP A 552 -25.40 32.18 -8.31
N GLU A 553 -26.31 32.38 -7.35
CA GLU A 553 -26.03 32.24 -5.92
C GLU A 553 -27.06 31.35 -5.21
N ILE A 554 -26.57 30.51 -4.29
CA ILE A 554 -27.40 29.79 -3.31
C ILE A 554 -26.99 30.27 -1.92
N GLU A 555 -27.97 30.68 -1.11
CA GLU A 555 -27.75 31.13 0.25
C GLU A 555 -28.52 30.23 1.24
N LEU A 556 -27.77 29.72 2.22
CA LEU A 556 -28.27 28.86 3.30
C LEU A 556 -28.13 29.60 4.62
N GLU A 557 -29.21 29.70 5.37
CA GLU A 557 -29.17 30.13 6.75
C GLU A 557 -29.31 28.92 7.66
N LEU A 558 -28.37 28.76 8.59
CA LEU A 558 -28.45 27.78 9.66
C LEU A 558 -27.70 28.32 10.85
N ASP A 559 -28.19 28.04 12.06
CA ASP A 559 -27.53 28.47 13.27
C ASP A 559 -26.56 27.39 13.76
N PRO A 560 -25.24 27.55 13.53
CA PRO A 560 -24.26 26.60 14.03
C PRO A 560 -24.20 26.57 15.56
N HIS A 561 -24.76 27.58 16.24
CA HIS A 561 -24.88 27.76 17.69
C HIS A 561 -23.62 27.33 18.44
N THR A 562 -22.64 28.23 18.48
CA THR A 562 -21.36 27.98 19.17
C THR A 562 -21.05 29.12 20.12
N GLN A 563 -21.57 29.06 21.34
CA GLN A 563 -21.11 29.93 22.44
C GLN A 563 -19.75 29.46 22.99
N GLU A 564 -18.72 29.38 22.14
CA GLU A 564 -17.44 28.81 22.59
C GLU A 564 -16.19 29.48 22.00
N ASP A 565 -15.30 29.92 22.89
CA ASP A 565 -13.96 30.48 22.61
C ASP A 565 -13.01 29.53 21.84
N LEU A 566 -13.42 28.29 21.59
CA LEU A 566 -12.58 27.23 21.02
C LEU A 566 -12.75 27.04 19.51
N ILE A 567 -13.76 27.65 18.89
CA ILE A 567 -14.01 27.54 17.46
C ILE A 567 -13.46 28.78 16.78
N LYS A 568 -12.47 28.56 15.91
CA LYS A 568 -11.78 29.61 15.17
C LYS A 568 -12.46 29.94 13.85
N GLN A 569 -13.02 28.93 13.19
CA GLN A 569 -13.64 29.07 11.88
C GLN A 569 -14.73 28.02 11.69
N ILE A 570 -15.77 28.40 10.95
CA ILE A 570 -16.85 27.53 10.51
C ILE A 570 -16.94 27.62 8.99
N SER A 571 -17.11 26.50 8.31
CA SER A 571 -17.35 26.46 6.87
C SER A 571 -18.38 25.42 6.44
N LEU A 572 -19.11 25.70 5.37
CA LEU A 572 -19.95 24.75 4.66
C LEU A 572 -19.09 23.98 3.66
N VAL A 573 -19.12 22.65 3.75
CA VAL A 573 -18.29 21.75 2.94
C VAL A 573 -19.19 20.81 2.14
N GLY A 574 -19.00 20.78 0.83
CA GLY A 574 -19.66 19.84 -0.07
C GLY A 574 -18.69 18.71 -0.47
N LEU A 575 -19.05 17.46 -0.18
CA LEU A 575 -18.24 16.29 -0.54
C LEU A 575 -18.93 15.46 -1.64
N ASP A 576 -18.20 15.01 -2.65
CA ASP A 576 -18.69 13.97 -3.57
C ASP A 576 -19.09 12.73 -2.77
N ARG A 577 -20.35 12.31 -2.91
CA ARG A 577 -20.89 11.16 -2.17
C ARG A 577 -20.08 9.87 -2.39
N LYS A 578 -19.69 9.61 -3.64
CA LYS A 578 -19.05 8.37 -4.10
C LYS A 578 -17.55 8.41 -3.90
N ASN A 579 -16.90 9.49 -4.32
CA ASN A 579 -15.44 9.57 -4.32
C ASN A 579 -14.90 10.32 -3.09
N LYS A 580 -15.75 10.94 -2.26
CA LYS A 580 -15.39 11.70 -1.03
C LYS A 580 -14.49 12.92 -1.25
N ALA A 581 -14.27 13.32 -2.50
CA ALA A 581 -13.50 14.50 -2.84
C ALA A 581 -14.26 15.77 -2.40
N GLU A 582 -13.54 16.74 -1.85
CA GLU A 582 -14.09 18.03 -1.42
C GLU A 582 -14.36 18.92 -2.63
N MET A 583 -15.62 19.20 -2.92
CA MET A 583 -16.03 20.00 -4.08
C MET A 583 -16.22 21.47 -3.75
N ILE A 584 -16.67 21.75 -2.52
CA ILE A 584 -17.10 23.09 -2.07
C ILE A 584 -16.57 23.29 -0.65
N ASN A 585 -16.08 24.49 -0.34
CA ASN A 585 -15.68 24.90 1.01
C ASN A 585 -15.88 26.41 1.19
N ILE A 586 -16.97 26.80 1.84
CA ILE A 586 -17.44 28.19 1.97
C ILE A 586 -17.38 28.64 3.42
N PRO A 587 -16.70 29.73 3.78
CA PRO A 587 -16.70 30.24 5.14
C PRO A 587 -18.08 30.76 5.56
N LEU A 588 -18.38 30.70 6.86
CA LEU A 588 -19.57 31.32 7.46
C LEU A 588 -19.52 32.85 7.33
N LEU A 589 -20.65 33.45 6.95
CA LEU A 589 -20.91 34.89 6.89
C LEU A 589 -21.90 35.28 7.99
N ASN A 590 -21.69 36.45 8.61
CA ASN A 590 -22.65 37.10 9.54
C ASN A 590 -23.33 36.11 10.51
N ASP A 591 -22.52 35.26 11.15
CA ASP A 591 -22.86 34.26 12.19
C ASP A 591 -23.82 33.11 11.83
N SER A 592 -24.63 33.20 10.77
CA SER A 592 -25.58 32.13 10.38
C SER A 592 -25.72 31.86 8.89
N HIS A 593 -25.07 32.62 8.02
CA HIS A 593 -25.30 32.57 6.58
C HIS A 593 -24.13 31.92 5.82
N PHE A 594 -24.44 31.09 4.83
CA PHE A 594 -23.46 30.57 3.87
C PHE A 594 -23.94 30.92 2.47
N ARG A 595 -23.09 31.61 1.71
CA ARG A 595 -23.36 31.99 0.32
C ARG A 595 -22.42 31.24 -0.62
N ILE A 596 -22.98 30.50 -1.56
CA ILE A 596 -22.25 29.76 -2.58
C ILE A 596 -22.44 30.48 -3.91
N ASP A 597 -21.37 31.07 -4.43
CA ASP A 597 -21.30 31.60 -5.80
C ASP A 597 -21.00 30.43 -6.74
N LEU A 598 -21.99 30.05 -7.54
CA LEU A 598 -21.92 28.83 -8.33
C LEU A 598 -20.91 28.92 -9.47
N LYS A 599 -20.54 30.13 -9.91
CA LYS A 599 -19.51 30.36 -10.94
C LYS A 599 -18.10 30.33 -10.36
N LYS A 600 -17.90 30.78 -9.12
CA LYS A 600 -16.57 30.89 -8.50
C LYS A 600 -16.21 29.72 -7.59
N ASP A 601 -17.18 29.22 -6.84
CA ASP A 601 -16.93 28.26 -5.75
C ASP A 601 -16.96 26.80 -6.20
N ILE A 602 -17.31 26.55 -7.46
CA ILE A 602 -17.42 25.22 -8.03
C ILE A 602 -16.26 24.97 -9.01
N ASN A 603 -15.43 23.98 -8.69
CA ASN A 603 -14.40 23.50 -9.59
C ASN A 603 -14.96 22.45 -10.56
N ILE A 604 -15.31 22.87 -11.78
CA ILE A 604 -15.89 22.00 -12.82
C ILE A 604 -14.93 20.89 -13.22
N GLU A 605 -13.63 21.18 -13.35
CA GLU A 605 -12.64 20.16 -13.71
C GLU A 605 -12.61 19.04 -12.68
N LYS A 606 -12.73 19.37 -11.40
CA LYS A 606 -12.79 18.42 -10.29
C LYS A 606 -14.09 17.60 -10.30
N ILE A 607 -15.23 18.24 -10.61
CA ILE A 607 -16.53 17.57 -10.78
C ILE A 607 -16.47 16.56 -11.93
N ALA A 608 -16.00 16.99 -13.10
CA ALA A 608 -15.88 16.18 -14.32
C ALA A 608 -14.89 15.02 -14.12
N ALA A 609 -13.72 15.30 -13.52
CA ALA A 609 -12.71 14.29 -13.22
C ALA A 609 -13.25 13.17 -12.31
N ASN A 610 -14.10 13.50 -11.35
CA ASN A 610 -14.69 12.53 -10.43
C ASN A 610 -16.00 11.91 -10.94
N LYS A 611 -16.56 12.44 -12.04
CA LYS A 611 -17.91 12.12 -12.54
C LYS A 611 -18.94 12.27 -11.42
N THR A 612 -18.87 13.41 -10.74
CA THR A 612 -19.65 13.69 -9.54
C THR A 612 -21.12 13.80 -9.90
N GLN A 613 -21.96 12.96 -9.28
CA GLN A 613 -23.41 13.00 -9.48
C GLN A 613 -24.14 13.56 -8.28
N VAL A 614 -23.54 13.46 -7.09
CA VAL A 614 -24.16 13.90 -5.85
C VAL A 614 -23.12 14.51 -4.92
N ILE A 615 -23.44 15.69 -4.41
CA ILE A 615 -22.66 16.38 -3.37
C ILE A 615 -23.44 16.32 -2.06
N ASP A 616 -22.78 15.81 -1.03
CA ASP A 616 -23.25 15.71 0.34
C ASP A 616 -22.70 16.89 1.16
N PHE A 617 -23.56 17.67 1.82
CA PHE A 617 -23.14 18.85 2.57
C PHE A 617 -22.94 18.58 4.07
N TYR A 618 -21.96 19.28 4.63
CA TYR A 618 -21.54 19.24 6.03
C TYR A 618 -21.15 20.64 6.51
N ILE A 619 -21.33 20.92 7.79
CA ILE A 619 -20.66 22.05 8.46
C ILE A 619 -19.38 21.54 9.09
N ARG A 620 -18.26 22.17 8.73
CA ARG A 620 -16.94 21.96 9.30
C ARG A 620 -16.68 23.02 10.36
N PHE A 621 -16.48 22.57 11.59
CA PHE A 621 -15.96 23.37 12.69
C PHE A 621 -14.46 23.18 12.77
N ILE A 622 -13.72 24.29 12.82
CA ILE A 622 -12.27 24.31 12.96
C ILE A 622 -11.94 24.90 14.33
N GLY A 623 -11.36 24.08 15.20
CA GLY A 623 -10.92 24.51 16.52
C GLY A 623 -9.67 25.39 16.49
N THR A 624 -9.31 25.98 17.63
CA THR A 624 -8.07 26.77 17.81
C THR A 624 -6.79 26.01 17.43
N ASN A 625 -6.73 24.70 17.69
CA ASN A 625 -5.63 23.81 17.30
C ASN A 625 -5.73 23.30 15.84
N HIS A 626 -6.56 23.94 15.00
CA HIS A 626 -6.82 23.55 13.61
C HIS A 626 -7.46 22.16 13.42
N ILE A 627 -8.02 21.58 14.48
CA ILE A 627 -8.77 20.32 14.43
C ILE A 627 -10.12 20.51 13.78
N LYS A 628 -10.48 19.58 12.88
CA LYS A 628 -11.71 19.64 12.10
C LYS A 628 -12.71 18.62 12.61
N ILE A 629 -13.94 19.08 12.81
CA ILE A 629 -15.11 18.23 13.06
C ILE A 629 -16.19 18.58 12.06
N MET A 630 -16.78 17.57 11.44
CA MET A 630 -17.89 17.75 10.50
C MET A 630 -19.21 17.30 11.12
N ARG A 631 -20.27 18.04 10.81
CA ARG A 631 -21.66 17.73 11.14
C ARG A 631 -22.50 17.76 9.88
N ARG A 632 -23.45 16.85 9.80
CA ARG A 632 -24.35 16.77 8.65
C ARG A 632 -25.32 17.96 8.64
N VAL A 633 -25.60 18.48 7.45
CA VAL A 633 -26.64 19.50 7.26
C VAL A 633 -27.99 18.80 7.06
N SER A 634 -28.96 19.12 7.89
CA SER A 634 -30.34 18.63 7.81
C SER A 634 -31.22 19.62 7.06
N SER A 635 -32.16 19.12 6.27
CA SER A 635 -33.11 19.91 5.48
C SER A 635 -34.52 19.35 5.54
N GLU A 636 -34.88 18.67 6.64
CA GLU A 636 -36.23 18.09 6.82
C GLU A 636 -37.34 19.14 6.79
N GLU A 637 -37.06 20.34 7.29
CA GLU A 637 -38.03 21.43 7.41
C GLU A 637 -38.05 22.35 6.18
N ILE A 638 -37.18 22.11 5.20
CA ILE A 638 -37.06 22.93 3.98
C ILE A 638 -37.73 22.24 2.79
N LYS A 639 -38.51 23.01 2.04
CA LYS A 639 -39.00 22.62 0.72
C LYS A 639 -38.12 23.25 -0.34
N PHE A 640 -37.52 22.43 -1.19
CA PHE A 640 -36.75 22.89 -2.34
C PHE A 640 -37.64 22.94 -3.59
N ASP A 641 -37.63 24.08 -4.28
CA ASP A 641 -38.24 24.20 -5.60
C ASP A 641 -37.43 23.40 -6.65
N ARG A 642 -38.08 22.92 -7.72
CA ARG A 642 -37.42 22.09 -8.74
C ARG A 642 -36.45 22.90 -9.61
N ASN A 643 -35.24 22.33 -9.78
CA ASN A 643 -34.17 22.62 -10.75
C ASN A 643 -33.48 23.99 -10.67
N HIS A 644 -32.15 23.98 -10.62
CA HIS A 644 -31.30 25.11 -10.98
C HIS A 644 -30.43 24.71 -12.17
N VAL A 645 -30.63 25.36 -13.31
CA VAL A 645 -29.88 25.08 -14.53
C VAL A 645 -28.70 26.04 -14.58
N MET A 646 -27.48 25.56 -14.38
CA MET A 646 -26.27 26.35 -14.59
C MET A 646 -25.79 26.14 -16.03
N THR A 647 -26.36 26.89 -16.97
CA THR A 647 -26.04 26.78 -18.41
C THR A 647 -24.56 27.02 -18.69
N ASP A 648 -23.93 27.94 -17.97
CA ASP A 648 -22.57 28.40 -18.26
C ASP A 648 -21.48 27.40 -17.81
N LEU A 649 -21.84 26.42 -16.97
CA LEU A 649 -20.91 25.44 -16.39
C LEU A 649 -21.11 24.02 -16.94
N GLY A 650 -22.11 23.80 -17.79
CA GLY A 650 -22.43 22.48 -18.37
C GLY A 650 -23.12 21.51 -17.41
N TYR A 651 -23.63 21.96 -16.26
CA TYR A 651 -24.31 21.11 -15.27
C TYR A 651 -25.62 21.73 -14.75
N CYS A 652 -26.63 20.91 -14.50
CA CYS A 652 -27.82 21.25 -13.72
C CYS A 652 -27.61 20.82 -12.27
N ILE A 653 -27.89 21.72 -11.33
CA ILE A 653 -27.81 21.48 -9.88
C ILE A 653 -29.24 21.38 -9.32
N GLU A 654 -29.54 20.27 -8.67
CA GLU A 654 -30.84 20.01 -8.04
C GLU A 654 -30.64 19.84 -6.53
N PRO A 655 -30.88 20.87 -5.70
CA PRO A 655 -30.91 20.74 -4.24
C PRO A 655 -32.07 19.87 -3.79
N TYR A 656 -31.83 18.96 -2.84
CA TYR A 656 -32.85 18.03 -2.37
C TYR A 656 -32.58 17.50 -0.96
N THR A 657 -33.65 17.01 -0.31
CA THR A 657 -33.58 16.29 0.97
C THR A 657 -33.46 14.79 0.71
N THR A 658 -32.42 14.15 1.26
CA THR A 658 -32.24 12.69 1.18
C THR A 658 -33.28 11.94 2.03
N VAL A 659 -33.39 10.62 1.85
CA VAL A 659 -34.26 9.75 2.67
C VAL A 659 -33.97 9.85 4.18
N LYS A 660 -32.75 10.25 4.56
CA LYS A 660 -32.35 10.45 5.96
C LYS A 660 -32.51 11.91 6.42
N GLY A 661 -33.27 12.75 5.71
CA GLY A 661 -33.46 14.15 6.10
C GLY A 661 -32.28 15.09 5.83
N ASN A 662 -31.20 14.61 5.20
CA ASN A 662 -29.99 15.40 4.99
C ASN A 662 -30.02 16.22 3.68
N PHE A 663 -29.42 17.41 3.69
CA PHE A 663 -29.25 18.28 2.52
C PHE A 663 -28.20 17.74 1.56
N SER A 664 -28.50 17.74 0.26
CA SER A 664 -27.60 17.30 -0.81
C SER A 664 -27.93 17.97 -2.13
N TRP A 665 -26.98 17.98 -3.06
CA TRP A 665 -27.20 18.36 -4.45
C TRP A 665 -27.05 17.17 -5.37
N LYS A 666 -27.93 17.07 -6.36
CA LYS A 666 -27.75 16.19 -7.51
C LYS A 666 -27.25 17.01 -8.70
N LEU A 667 -26.23 16.49 -9.38
CA LEU A 667 -25.62 17.10 -10.55
C LEU A 667 -25.98 16.30 -11.80
N THR A 668 -26.51 16.96 -12.81
CA THR A 668 -26.81 16.36 -14.12
C THR A 668 -26.06 17.12 -15.20
N GLU A 669 -25.17 16.44 -15.92
CA GLU A 669 -24.46 17.04 -17.05
C GLU A 669 -25.45 17.42 -18.16
N LEU A 670 -25.37 18.66 -18.62
CA LEU A 670 -26.13 19.13 -19.78
C LEU A 670 -25.42 18.60 -21.02
N LYS A 671 -26.08 17.69 -21.75
CA LYS A 671 -25.55 17.25 -23.05
C LYS A 671 -25.58 18.45 -24.00
N GLU A 672 -24.46 18.78 -24.63
CA GLU A 672 -24.44 19.68 -25.78
C GLU A 672 -25.47 19.16 -26.80
N GLY A 673 -26.44 20.01 -27.12
CA GLY A 673 -27.51 19.74 -28.08
C GLY A 673 -27.10 20.06 -29.50
#